data_AF-A0A3B9QPI5-F1
#
_entry.id   AF-A0A3B9QPI5-F1
#
_cell.length_a   1.000
_cell.length_b   1.000
_cell.length_c   1.000
_cell.angle_alpha   90.00
_cell.angle_beta   90.00
_cell.angle_gamma   90.00
#
_symmetry.space_group_name_H-M   'P 1'
#
loop_
_entity.id
_entity.type
_entity.pdbx_description
1 polymer ?
#
loop_
_entity_poly.entity_id
_entity_poly.type
_entity_poly.pdbx_seq_one_letter_code
_entity_poly.pdbx_strand_id
1 'polypeptide(L)'
;MKLSVRISEDGRPQLSLEGRPWVWGIGPSFPIKGDWHHDGEGGLAGGAWEEGGGEDPLGAYRSLCRTYSLGDEPLLSLTLRVYGDLVWLRAEVLRDLSGLSRADSFEQATFLVPTFRFSEELGFFLTTFGLGGSGDGYPGGYWPTAQVGKGPGELPKEAFAPLVLFSCEGALAISPASYFLTSPMVRVPGGAARGLSGAVDHLPAGALLDTVFAFGEDLPGALMRLGDVLLAQGGKVRPQPDDHPLLSTLGYWNAYGGYYTELFRPMDARALEGLAGYFRREGIPVRYFGLDLWYPYQEIGRAIRYVPDRKKYPEGLAGIAERTGLPYVLHLSALAEGNEYGADGGDGGVYKEIARELKVQRGIAAWHDWLRTQQHLTPRLRADPEAAERWFSGMAEAFSEAGLPVLLCMQTMGMALASTSHKNVIAARTYTDYLFGQKGQLENLAAQGLEDLLKEARPRQVFIHNNVLVGMVSYALGLAPFHDLFITNTYHPEGFGDELAEQEAILRALSAGPVGIGDKPGEVDKEIVRRLAFPDGGLAQPDRPLFPLQESLDEDVLVAWTETRFTDDLRWIYLVAFNVGDKEEAYRVDTHRIYGNKHFIFDYFGGQLVKEVAGILPPARARYYILVPEISGISFLGLKDKFVAMPTTALTDFQINKHEIRATLSLPRGGVYPLAVCSWINQLEVKPDDGAEVLKVEHRNDLHVAWVKATQEKFSIRFGSKARRKR
;
A
#
# COMPACT_ATOMS: atom_id res chain seq x y z
N MET A 1 23.20 -11.88 8.40
CA MET A 1 22.97 -13.06 7.55
C MET A 1 23.73 -12.89 6.24
N LYS A 2 24.33 -13.96 5.67
CA LYS A 2 25.09 -13.87 4.42
C LYS A 2 24.44 -14.72 3.33
N LEU A 3 23.99 -14.06 2.26
CA LEU A 3 23.62 -14.75 1.03
C LEU A 3 24.87 -15.25 0.31
N SER A 4 24.80 -16.47 -0.20
CA SER A 4 25.82 -17.04 -1.07
C SER A 4 25.21 -17.55 -2.36
N VAL A 5 25.93 -17.39 -3.46
CA VAL A 5 25.60 -17.94 -4.77
C VAL A 5 26.67 -18.94 -5.15
N ARG A 6 26.27 -20.15 -5.54
CA ARG A 6 27.15 -21.19 -6.07
C ARG A 6 26.56 -21.80 -7.33
N ILE A 7 27.41 -22.37 -8.17
CA ILE A 7 26.97 -23.21 -9.29
C ILE A 7 26.87 -24.65 -8.80
N SER A 8 25.70 -25.25 -8.95
CA SER A 8 25.43 -26.65 -8.59
C SER A 8 26.05 -27.63 -9.59
N GLU A 9 26.06 -28.92 -9.26
CA GLU A 9 26.62 -29.98 -10.13
C GLU A 9 25.92 -30.08 -11.49
N ASP A 10 24.63 -29.70 -11.55
CA ASP A 10 23.85 -29.58 -12.78
C ASP A 10 24.21 -28.33 -13.61
N GLY A 11 25.19 -27.55 -13.17
CA GLY A 11 25.67 -26.35 -13.84
C GLY A 11 24.77 -25.13 -13.66
N ARG A 12 23.74 -25.17 -12.80
CA ARG A 12 22.79 -24.07 -12.59
C ARG A 12 23.05 -23.34 -11.26
N PRO A 13 22.79 -22.03 -11.16
CA PRO A 13 22.97 -21.29 -9.92
C PRO A 13 22.00 -21.73 -8.81
N GLN A 14 22.52 -21.69 -7.58
CA GLN A 14 21.80 -21.88 -6.34
C GLN A 14 22.09 -20.71 -5.40
N LEU A 15 21.03 -20.16 -4.79
CA LEU A 15 21.06 -19.17 -3.73
C LEU A 15 20.87 -19.86 -2.38
N SER A 16 21.77 -19.58 -1.46
CA SER A 16 21.76 -20.13 -0.11
C SER A 16 21.88 -19.07 0.96
N LEU A 17 21.04 -19.20 2.00
CA LEU A 17 21.09 -18.41 3.22
C LEU A 17 21.76 -19.25 4.32
N GLU A 18 22.85 -18.74 4.92
CA GLU A 18 23.60 -19.45 5.97
C GLU A 18 23.96 -20.91 5.58
N GLY A 19 24.28 -21.12 4.30
CA GLY A 19 24.63 -22.43 3.74
C GLY A 19 23.46 -23.34 3.39
N ARG A 20 22.21 -22.99 3.73
CA ARG A 20 21.02 -23.76 3.35
C ARG A 20 20.49 -23.32 1.98
N PRO A 21 20.23 -24.23 1.04
CA PRO A 21 19.60 -23.90 -0.26
C PRO A 21 18.19 -23.34 -0.07
N TRP A 22 17.92 -22.18 -0.68
CA TRP A 22 16.58 -21.58 -0.70
C TRP A 22 15.99 -21.63 -2.10
N VAL A 23 16.79 -21.25 -3.10
CA VAL A 23 16.40 -21.24 -4.50
C VAL A 23 17.49 -21.92 -5.32
N TRP A 24 17.12 -22.80 -6.25
CA TRP A 24 18.07 -23.52 -7.11
C TRP A 24 17.52 -23.80 -8.50
N GLY A 25 18.37 -24.30 -9.39
CA GLY A 25 17.99 -24.60 -10.77
C GLY A 25 17.66 -23.34 -11.55
N ILE A 26 18.30 -22.21 -11.22
CA ILE A 26 18.08 -20.93 -11.88
C ILE A 26 18.49 -21.05 -13.35
N GLY A 27 17.58 -20.77 -14.28
CA GLY A 27 17.91 -20.86 -15.69
C GLY A 27 16.78 -20.43 -16.63
N PRO A 28 17.05 -20.28 -17.93
CA PRO A 28 16.05 -19.92 -18.92
C PRO A 28 15.12 -21.09 -19.31
N SER A 29 13.89 -20.75 -19.67
CA SER A 29 12.92 -21.65 -20.30
C SER A 29 11.97 -20.87 -21.20
N PHE A 30 11.97 -21.11 -22.50
CA PHE A 30 11.11 -20.35 -23.43
C PHE A 30 10.79 -21.11 -24.71
N PRO A 31 9.62 -20.87 -25.32
CA PRO A 31 9.27 -21.46 -26.61
C PRO A 31 9.85 -20.65 -27.77
N ILE A 32 10.19 -21.31 -28.88
CA ILE A 32 10.37 -20.68 -30.19
C ILE A 32 9.50 -21.46 -31.18
N LYS A 33 8.53 -20.79 -31.80
CA LYS A 33 7.57 -21.39 -32.75
C LYS A 33 6.85 -22.63 -32.19
N GLY A 34 6.61 -22.64 -30.88
CA GLY A 34 5.93 -23.73 -30.16
C GLY A 34 6.86 -24.79 -29.54
N ASP A 35 8.13 -24.86 -29.96
CA ASP A 35 9.11 -25.80 -29.40
C ASP A 35 9.77 -25.20 -28.15
N TRP A 36 9.77 -25.93 -27.03
CA TRP A 36 10.35 -25.46 -25.77
C TRP A 36 11.85 -25.70 -25.67
N HIS A 37 12.56 -24.66 -25.27
CA HIS A 37 13.98 -24.66 -25.00
C HIS A 37 14.21 -24.38 -23.51
N HIS A 38 14.94 -25.26 -22.83
CA HIS A 38 15.25 -25.14 -21.40
C HIS A 38 16.77 -25.19 -21.21
N ASP A 39 17.28 -24.71 -20.07
CA ASP A 39 18.71 -24.83 -19.76
C ASP A 39 19.22 -26.28 -19.88
N GLY A 40 19.98 -26.60 -20.94
CA GLY A 40 20.51 -27.94 -21.20
C GLY A 40 19.57 -28.89 -21.95
N GLU A 41 18.36 -28.46 -22.33
CA GLU A 41 17.37 -29.28 -23.06
C GLU A 41 16.77 -28.50 -24.25
N GLY A 42 16.18 -29.22 -25.22
CA GLY A 42 15.61 -28.59 -26.41
C GLY A 42 16.65 -27.91 -27.31
N GLY A 43 17.94 -28.26 -27.19
CA GLY A 43 19.03 -27.68 -28.01
C GLY A 43 19.61 -26.36 -27.46
N LEU A 44 19.13 -25.86 -26.33
CA LEU A 44 19.71 -24.69 -25.65
C LEU A 44 20.86 -25.14 -24.74
N ALA A 45 22.09 -24.75 -25.10
CA ALA A 45 23.30 -25.13 -24.37
C ALA A 45 23.93 -23.91 -23.69
N GLY A 46 24.24 -24.03 -22.40
CA GLY A 46 24.99 -23.02 -21.65
C GLY A 46 26.50 -23.24 -21.74
N GLY A 47 27.26 -22.17 -21.99
CA GLY A 47 28.73 -22.18 -21.99
C GLY A 47 29.36 -22.33 -20.60
N ALA A 48 30.66 -22.03 -20.47
CA ALA A 48 31.28 -21.95 -19.15
C ALA A 48 30.73 -20.75 -18.35
N TRP A 49 30.74 -20.85 -17.02
CA TRP A 49 30.50 -19.69 -16.17
C TRP A 49 31.78 -18.87 -16.07
N GLU A 50 31.67 -17.58 -16.37
CA GLU A 50 32.74 -16.60 -16.23
C GLU A 50 32.53 -15.82 -14.94
N GLU A 51 33.52 -15.86 -14.05
CA GLU A 51 33.51 -15.05 -12.84
C GLU A 51 34.10 -13.67 -13.11
N GLY A 52 33.51 -12.65 -12.50
CA GLY A 52 34.03 -11.29 -12.54
C GLY A 52 33.61 -10.51 -11.31
N GLY A 53 33.79 -9.20 -11.39
CA GLY A 53 33.32 -8.27 -10.37
C GLY A 53 33.36 -6.85 -10.89
N GLY A 54 32.78 -5.95 -10.12
CA GLY A 54 32.74 -4.54 -10.44
C GLY A 54 32.12 -3.75 -9.30
N GLU A 55 31.85 -2.48 -9.57
CA GLU A 55 31.18 -1.57 -8.66
C GLU A 55 30.18 -0.75 -9.47
N ASP A 56 28.98 -0.58 -8.94
CA ASP A 56 27.93 0.27 -9.51
C ASP A 56 27.20 1.00 -8.36
N PRO A 57 26.13 1.78 -8.60
CA PRO A 57 25.43 2.51 -7.54
C PRO A 57 24.88 1.65 -6.39
N LEU A 58 24.72 0.34 -6.56
CA LEU A 58 24.33 -0.59 -5.49
C LEU A 58 25.53 -1.08 -4.66
N GLY A 59 26.74 -0.75 -5.09
CA GLY A 59 28.01 -1.07 -4.43
C GLY A 59 28.86 -2.06 -5.21
N ALA A 60 29.89 -2.58 -4.55
CA ALA A 60 30.77 -3.60 -5.11
C ALA A 60 30.04 -4.95 -5.24
N TYR A 61 30.25 -5.64 -6.36
CA TYR A 61 29.65 -6.94 -6.63
C TYR A 61 30.65 -7.96 -7.17
N ARG A 62 30.35 -9.22 -6.90
CA ARG A 62 30.87 -10.37 -7.67
C ARG A 62 29.85 -10.71 -8.76
N SER A 63 30.30 -11.02 -9.97
CA SER A 63 29.43 -11.44 -11.07
C SER A 63 29.71 -12.86 -11.52
N LEU A 64 28.65 -13.56 -11.93
CA LEU A 64 28.69 -14.82 -12.66
C LEU A 64 27.96 -14.64 -13.98
N CYS A 65 28.63 -14.82 -15.11
CA CYS A 65 28.06 -14.67 -16.45
C CYS A 65 28.12 -15.99 -17.21
N ARG A 66 27.09 -16.31 -17.97
CA ARG A 66 27.08 -17.42 -18.93
C ARG A 66 26.27 -17.05 -20.16
N THR A 67 26.79 -17.39 -21.34
CA THR A 67 26.06 -17.32 -22.60
C THR A 67 25.38 -18.65 -22.89
N TYR A 68 24.13 -18.58 -23.35
CA TYR A 68 23.34 -19.69 -23.87
C TYR A 68 23.26 -19.57 -25.39
N SER A 69 23.50 -20.69 -26.07
CA SER A 69 23.43 -20.82 -27.52
C SER A 69 22.36 -21.83 -27.93
N LEU A 70 21.73 -21.62 -29.08
CA LEU A 70 20.86 -22.61 -29.72
C LEU A 70 21.57 -23.08 -30.99
N GLY A 71 22.05 -24.33 -30.97
CA GLY A 71 23.10 -24.76 -31.90
C GLY A 71 24.41 -24.04 -31.59
N ASP A 72 25.12 -23.58 -32.62
CA ASP A 72 26.40 -22.86 -32.48
C ASP A 72 26.24 -21.33 -32.31
N GLU A 73 25.00 -20.83 -32.30
CA GLU A 73 24.72 -19.40 -32.30
C GLU A 73 24.31 -18.88 -30.90
N PRO A 74 25.04 -17.89 -30.35
CA PRO A 74 24.67 -17.22 -29.11
C PRO A 74 23.28 -16.60 -29.18
N LEU A 75 22.51 -16.77 -28.11
CA LEU A 75 21.11 -16.37 -28.06
C LEU A 75 20.77 -15.50 -26.85
N LEU A 76 21.25 -15.87 -25.67
CA LEU A 76 20.93 -15.20 -24.41
C LEU A 76 22.18 -15.15 -23.53
N SER A 77 22.43 -14.03 -22.84
CA SER A 77 23.40 -13.98 -21.75
C SER A 77 22.67 -13.89 -20.42
N LEU A 78 23.12 -14.65 -19.42
CA LEU A 78 22.61 -14.60 -18.05
C LEU A 78 23.72 -14.16 -17.11
N THR A 79 23.54 -13.01 -16.46
CA THR A 79 24.50 -12.43 -15.52
C THR A 79 23.87 -12.29 -14.14
N LEU A 80 24.48 -12.88 -13.11
CA LEU A 80 24.11 -12.70 -11.70
C LEU A 80 25.15 -11.80 -11.04
N ARG A 81 24.75 -10.62 -10.56
CA ARG A 81 25.58 -9.75 -9.70
C ARG A 81 25.18 -9.93 -8.25
N VAL A 82 26.14 -10.14 -7.36
CA VAL A 82 25.94 -10.48 -5.95
C VAL A 82 26.55 -9.40 -5.06
N TYR A 83 25.72 -8.73 -4.25
CA TYR A 83 26.09 -7.56 -3.42
C TYR A 83 26.07 -7.83 -1.90
N GLY A 84 25.89 -9.09 -1.49
CA GLY A 84 25.93 -9.50 -0.07
C GLY A 84 24.60 -10.02 0.45
N ASP A 85 23.54 -9.22 0.39
CA ASP A 85 22.14 -9.54 0.73
C ASP A 85 21.19 -9.38 -0.48
N LEU A 86 21.76 -9.19 -1.67
CA LEU A 86 21.06 -8.90 -2.91
C LEU A 86 21.71 -9.67 -4.06
N VAL A 87 20.89 -10.25 -4.93
CA VAL A 87 21.30 -10.74 -6.25
C VAL A 87 20.48 -10.02 -7.32
N TRP A 88 21.20 -9.39 -8.25
CA TRP A 88 20.63 -8.81 -9.45
C TRP A 88 20.91 -9.75 -10.63
N LEU A 89 19.87 -10.38 -11.15
CA LEU A 89 19.97 -11.27 -12.30
C LEU A 89 19.51 -10.53 -13.55
N ARG A 90 20.39 -10.45 -14.55
CA ARG A 90 20.12 -9.86 -15.86
C ARG A 90 20.15 -10.94 -16.93
N ALA A 91 19.09 -11.02 -17.72
CA ALA A 91 19.05 -11.74 -18.97
C ALA A 91 19.10 -10.75 -20.14
N GLU A 92 20.09 -10.86 -21.00
CA GLU A 92 20.25 -10.05 -22.22
C GLU A 92 19.99 -10.92 -23.44
N VAL A 93 19.04 -10.50 -24.27
CA VAL A 93 18.74 -11.15 -25.56
C VAL A 93 19.81 -10.73 -26.56
N LEU A 94 20.59 -11.68 -27.09
CA LEU A 94 21.76 -11.37 -27.94
C LEU A 94 21.43 -11.26 -29.44
N ARG A 95 20.23 -11.70 -29.84
CA ARG A 95 19.71 -11.64 -31.20
C ARG A 95 18.19 -11.61 -31.19
N ASP A 96 17.59 -11.10 -32.25
CA ASP A 96 16.13 -11.06 -32.40
C ASP A 96 15.51 -12.45 -32.19
N LEU A 97 14.48 -12.48 -31.37
CA LEU A 97 13.68 -13.67 -31.05
C LEU A 97 12.26 -13.44 -31.53
N SER A 98 11.70 -14.41 -32.26
CA SER A 98 10.31 -14.41 -32.73
C SER A 98 9.65 -15.76 -32.53
N GLY A 99 8.32 -15.81 -32.53
CA GLY A 99 7.58 -17.05 -32.26
C GLY A 99 7.57 -17.40 -30.76
N LEU A 100 7.71 -16.41 -29.88
CA LEU A 100 7.63 -16.59 -28.44
C LEU A 100 6.19 -16.71 -27.95
N SER A 101 5.21 -16.22 -28.74
CA SER A 101 3.83 -16.11 -28.28
C SER A 101 3.21 -17.48 -28.05
N ARG A 102 2.38 -17.56 -27.00
CA ARG A 102 1.64 -18.77 -26.62
C ARG A 102 0.14 -18.54 -26.56
N ALA A 103 -0.26 -17.47 -25.87
CA ALA A 103 -1.65 -17.08 -25.64
C ALA A 103 -1.66 -15.64 -25.11
N ASP A 104 -2.67 -14.83 -25.46
CA ASP A 104 -2.82 -13.50 -24.87
C ASP A 104 -3.31 -13.61 -23.41
N SER A 105 -2.37 -13.89 -22.51
CA SER A 105 -2.61 -14.20 -21.10
C SER A 105 -1.36 -13.99 -20.25
N PHE A 106 -1.55 -13.42 -19.05
CA PHE A 106 -0.49 -13.31 -18.05
C PHE A 106 -0.24 -14.62 -17.29
N GLU A 107 -1.22 -15.51 -17.22
CA GLU A 107 -1.09 -16.84 -16.58
C GLU A 107 -0.32 -17.82 -17.45
N GLN A 108 -0.50 -17.73 -18.77
CA GLN A 108 0.24 -18.52 -19.76
C GLN A 108 1.47 -17.77 -20.27
N ALA A 109 2.28 -17.28 -19.33
CA ALA A 109 3.47 -16.51 -19.63
C ALA A 109 4.43 -17.25 -20.59
N THR A 110 5.17 -16.45 -21.35
CA THR A 110 6.28 -16.87 -22.21
C THR A 110 7.61 -16.33 -21.69
N PHE A 111 8.71 -16.66 -22.36
CA PHE A 111 10.05 -16.19 -22.05
C PHE A 111 10.39 -16.24 -20.55
N LEU A 112 10.37 -17.45 -19.97
CA LEU A 112 10.52 -17.66 -18.53
C LEU A 112 12.00 -17.57 -18.14
N VAL A 113 12.44 -16.38 -17.73
CA VAL A 113 13.83 -16.12 -17.36
C VAL A 113 13.91 -15.17 -16.14
N PRO A 114 14.38 -15.65 -14.96
CA PRO A 114 14.73 -17.03 -14.66
C PRO A 114 13.50 -17.88 -14.30
N THR A 115 13.57 -19.17 -14.61
CA THR A 115 12.90 -20.23 -13.84
C THR A 115 13.74 -20.59 -12.63
N PHE A 116 13.11 -21.05 -11.55
CA PHE A 116 13.80 -21.56 -10.37
C PHE A 116 12.90 -22.45 -9.51
N ARG A 117 13.52 -23.29 -8.67
CA ARG A 117 12.87 -24.18 -7.69
C ARG A 117 13.14 -23.73 -6.26
N PHE A 118 12.25 -24.11 -5.34
CA PHE A 118 12.43 -23.88 -3.90
C PHE A 118 11.79 -25.01 -3.07
N SER A 119 12.13 -25.08 -1.78
CA SER A 119 11.74 -26.19 -0.89
C SER A 119 10.26 -26.17 -0.51
N GLU A 120 9.67 -27.35 -0.34
CA GLU A 120 8.33 -27.54 0.25
C GLU A 120 8.27 -27.08 1.73
N GLU A 121 9.41 -26.84 2.38
CA GLU A 121 9.47 -26.39 3.77
C GLU A 121 9.32 -24.87 3.93
N LEU A 122 9.55 -24.09 2.87
CA LEU A 122 9.48 -22.63 2.92
C LEU A 122 8.02 -22.16 2.85
N GLY A 123 7.67 -21.21 3.70
CA GLY A 123 6.47 -20.41 3.52
C GLY A 123 6.64 -19.48 2.32
N PHE A 124 5.55 -19.10 1.67
CA PHE A 124 5.53 -18.04 0.70
C PHE A 124 4.46 -17.00 1.02
N PHE A 125 4.75 -15.77 0.62
CA PHE A 125 3.80 -14.68 0.50
C PHE A 125 3.92 -14.11 -0.91
N LEU A 126 2.81 -13.72 -1.51
CA LEU A 126 2.80 -13.05 -2.80
C LEU A 126 1.59 -12.14 -2.95
N THR A 127 1.62 -11.26 -3.95
CA THR A 127 0.43 -10.56 -4.44
C THR A 127 0.10 -11.00 -5.86
N THR A 128 -1.16 -11.38 -6.10
CA THR A 128 -1.63 -11.71 -7.45
C THR A 128 -1.50 -10.51 -8.39
N PHE A 129 -1.30 -10.75 -9.68
CA PHE A 129 -0.80 -9.72 -10.61
C PHE A 129 -1.88 -8.69 -10.97
N GLY A 130 -3.14 -9.10 -11.07
CA GLY A 130 -4.29 -8.24 -11.38
C GLY A 130 -4.77 -8.28 -12.82
N LEU A 131 -4.17 -9.09 -13.69
CA LEU A 131 -4.65 -9.36 -15.05
C LEU A 131 -4.55 -10.86 -15.36
N GLY A 132 -5.58 -11.39 -16.03
CA GLY A 132 -5.67 -12.76 -16.51
C GLY A 132 -5.43 -12.86 -18.02
N GLY A 133 -6.44 -13.32 -18.75
CA GLY A 133 -6.42 -13.48 -20.21
C GLY A 133 -7.17 -12.36 -20.95
N SER A 134 -6.94 -12.24 -22.26
CA SER A 134 -7.76 -11.35 -23.11
C SER A 134 -9.21 -11.84 -23.28
N GLY A 135 -9.49 -13.09 -22.91
CA GLY A 135 -10.85 -13.63 -22.83
C GLY A 135 -11.63 -13.21 -21.59
N ASP A 136 -11.01 -12.51 -20.63
CA ASP A 136 -11.70 -11.96 -19.47
C ASP A 136 -12.76 -10.94 -19.94
N GLY A 137 -13.97 -11.03 -19.40
CA GLY A 137 -15.01 -10.04 -19.71
C GLY A 137 -14.67 -8.67 -19.13
N TYR A 138 -15.32 -7.62 -19.64
CA TYR A 138 -15.23 -6.28 -19.04
C TYR A 138 -15.61 -6.33 -17.55
N PRO A 139 -14.84 -5.72 -16.64
CA PRO A 139 -13.78 -4.71 -16.83
C PRO A 139 -12.39 -5.25 -17.15
N GLY A 140 -12.20 -6.56 -17.22
CA GLY A 140 -10.91 -7.22 -17.38
C GLY A 140 -10.11 -7.32 -16.08
N GLY A 141 -9.50 -8.49 -15.86
CA GLY A 141 -8.66 -8.76 -14.70
C GLY A 141 -9.40 -8.76 -13.36
N TYR A 142 -8.63 -8.59 -12.29
CA TYR A 142 -9.09 -8.70 -10.92
C TYR A 142 -8.25 -7.78 -10.01
N TRP A 143 -8.71 -7.58 -8.77
CA TRP A 143 -7.91 -6.84 -7.78
C TRP A 143 -6.71 -7.69 -7.34
N PRO A 144 -5.48 -7.15 -7.34
CA PRO A 144 -4.35 -7.79 -6.67
C PRO A 144 -4.70 -8.17 -5.23
N THR A 145 -4.41 -9.40 -4.85
CA THR A 145 -4.68 -9.95 -3.52
C THR A 145 -3.45 -10.62 -2.94
N ALA A 146 -3.29 -10.45 -1.63
CA ALA A 146 -2.28 -11.17 -0.87
C ALA A 146 -2.62 -12.66 -0.76
N GLN A 147 -1.63 -13.52 -0.96
CA GLN A 147 -1.72 -14.97 -0.75
C GLN A 147 -0.56 -15.41 0.13
N VAL A 148 -0.83 -16.30 1.07
CA VAL A 148 0.14 -16.95 1.95
C VAL A 148 -0.05 -18.47 1.81
N GLY A 149 1.04 -19.22 1.78
CA GLY A 149 0.99 -20.67 1.73
C GLY A 149 2.36 -21.28 1.95
N LYS A 150 2.51 -22.57 1.65
CA LYS A 150 3.75 -23.31 1.88
C LYS A 150 4.14 -24.16 0.67
N GLY A 151 5.41 -24.06 0.30
CA GLY A 151 5.98 -24.82 -0.80
C GLY A 151 5.48 -24.40 -2.21
N PRO A 152 6.13 -24.88 -3.27
CA PRO A 152 5.74 -24.55 -4.64
C PRO A 152 4.42 -25.17 -5.08
N GLY A 153 3.97 -26.26 -4.45
CA GLY A 153 2.73 -26.95 -4.81
C GLY A 153 1.46 -26.12 -4.56
N GLU A 154 1.50 -25.21 -3.60
CA GLU A 154 0.38 -24.34 -3.21
C GLU A 154 0.36 -23.00 -3.96
N LEU A 155 1.36 -22.73 -4.83
CA LEU A 155 1.35 -21.49 -5.63
C LEU A 155 0.10 -21.38 -6.52
N PRO A 156 -0.53 -20.19 -6.57
CA PRO A 156 -1.76 -19.96 -7.32
C PRO A 156 -1.53 -20.09 -8.82
N LYS A 157 -2.62 -20.35 -9.56
CA LYS A 157 -2.58 -20.40 -11.03
C LYS A 157 -2.42 -19.00 -11.62
N GLU A 158 -3.05 -18.04 -10.97
CA GLU A 158 -2.95 -16.62 -11.26
C GLU A 158 -1.49 -16.19 -11.29
N ALA A 159 -1.15 -15.32 -12.25
CA ALA A 159 0.12 -14.60 -12.23
C ALA A 159 0.27 -13.80 -10.92
N PHE A 160 1.51 -13.55 -10.49
CA PHE A 160 1.80 -12.83 -9.26
C PHE A 160 3.09 -12.01 -9.35
N ALA A 161 3.24 -11.00 -8.50
CA ALA A 161 4.49 -10.29 -8.22
C ALA A 161 4.28 -9.31 -7.06
N PRO A 162 5.24 -9.11 -6.13
CA PRO A 162 6.44 -9.94 -5.92
C PRO A 162 6.10 -11.29 -5.27
N LEU A 163 7.08 -12.20 -5.20
CA LEU A 163 7.06 -13.42 -4.40
C LEU A 163 8.06 -13.28 -3.25
N VAL A 164 7.67 -13.61 -2.03
CA VAL A 164 8.55 -13.66 -0.86
C VAL A 164 8.56 -15.08 -0.32
N LEU A 165 9.71 -15.73 -0.31
CA LEU A 165 9.91 -16.99 0.40
C LEU A 165 10.37 -16.67 1.81
N PHE A 166 9.93 -17.41 2.82
CA PHE A 166 10.32 -17.14 4.21
C PHE A 166 10.37 -18.38 5.09
N SER A 167 11.12 -18.26 6.20
CA SER A 167 11.18 -19.22 7.30
C SER A 167 11.54 -18.48 8.59
N CYS A 168 11.77 -19.21 9.68
CA CYS A 168 12.30 -18.62 10.91
C CYS A 168 13.75 -18.09 10.77
N GLU A 169 14.45 -18.41 9.68
CA GLU A 169 15.84 -17.99 9.43
C GLU A 169 15.96 -16.71 8.63
N GLY A 170 14.87 -16.19 8.04
CA GLY A 170 14.91 -15.01 7.19
C GLY A 170 13.76 -14.97 6.18
N ALA A 171 13.88 -14.08 5.20
CA ALA A 171 13.05 -14.06 4.01
C ALA A 171 13.81 -13.61 2.75
N LEU A 172 13.28 -13.98 1.59
CA LEU A 172 13.81 -13.70 0.27
C LEU A 172 12.69 -13.18 -0.64
N ALA A 173 12.70 -11.88 -0.92
CA ALA A 173 11.81 -11.24 -1.88
C ALA A 173 12.37 -11.36 -3.30
N ILE A 174 11.52 -11.74 -4.25
CA ILE A 174 11.84 -11.99 -5.65
C ILE A 174 10.85 -11.20 -6.50
N SER A 175 11.38 -10.40 -7.43
CA SER A 175 10.54 -9.55 -8.27
C SER A 175 11.18 -9.29 -9.63
N PRO A 176 10.36 -9.12 -10.69
CA PRO A 176 10.78 -8.37 -11.87
C PRO A 176 11.32 -7.00 -11.47
N ALA A 177 12.35 -6.54 -12.17
CA ALA A 177 12.99 -5.23 -12.06
C ALA A 177 13.09 -4.51 -13.43
N SER A 178 12.48 -5.06 -14.48
CA SER A 178 12.28 -4.43 -15.78
C SER A 178 11.03 -5.00 -16.45
N TYR A 179 10.49 -4.29 -17.46
CA TYR A 179 9.27 -4.68 -18.19
C TYR A 179 8.10 -5.03 -17.27
N PHE A 180 7.96 -4.30 -16.16
CA PHE A 180 7.02 -4.54 -15.08
C PHE A 180 5.58 -4.75 -15.57
N LEU A 181 5.11 -3.96 -16.53
CA LEU A 181 3.72 -4.02 -16.99
C LEU A 181 3.37 -5.31 -17.71
N THR A 182 4.35 -5.98 -18.31
CA THR A 182 4.17 -7.23 -19.07
C THR A 182 4.89 -8.41 -18.46
N SER A 183 5.58 -8.25 -17.33
CA SER A 183 6.45 -9.30 -16.78
C SER A 183 5.94 -9.80 -15.42
N PRO A 184 4.97 -10.72 -15.39
CA PRO A 184 4.55 -11.34 -14.14
C PRO A 184 5.56 -12.41 -13.69
N MET A 185 5.42 -12.86 -12.44
CA MET A 185 5.87 -14.18 -12.04
C MET A 185 4.72 -15.19 -12.18
N VAL A 186 5.07 -16.44 -12.45
CA VAL A 186 4.12 -17.54 -12.62
C VAL A 186 4.65 -18.79 -11.93
N ARG A 187 3.73 -19.67 -11.53
CA ARG A 187 4.10 -21.00 -11.02
C ARG A 187 4.66 -21.88 -12.14
N VAL A 188 5.66 -22.68 -11.82
CA VAL A 188 6.21 -23.74 -12.69
C VAL A 188 6.36 -25.03 -11.87
N PRO A 189 6.54 -26.20 -12.49
CA PRO A 189 6.73 -27.44 -11.74
C PRO A 189 7.88 -27.35 -10.72
N GLY A 190 7.55 -27.45 -9.43
CA GLY A 190 8.50 -27.40 -8.31
C GLY A 190 9.05 -26.00 -8.00
N GLY A 191 8.44 -24.92 -8.51
CA GLY A 191 8.91 -23.57 -8.23
C GLY A 191 8.14 -22.45 -8.92
N ALA A 192 8.85 -21.37 -9.22
CA ALA A 192 8.30 -20.20 -9.88
C ALA A 192 9.25 -19.70 -10.99
N ALA A 193 8.72 -18.84 -11.84
CA ALA A 193 9.51 -18.18 -12.86
C ALA A 193 9.06 -16.74 -13.03
N ARG A 194 9.98 -15.85 -13.39
CA ARG A 194 9.60 -14.59 -14.05
C ARG A 194 9.38 -14.88 -15.52
N GLY A 195 8.27 -14.41 -16.07
CA GLY A 195 7.98 -14.49 -17.51
C GLY A 195 7.58 -13.15 -18.10
N LEU A 196 7.27 -13.15 -19.38
CA LEU A 196 6.53 -12.12 -20.07
C LEU A 196 5.10 -12.60 -20.35
N SER A 197 4.16 -11.66 -20.52
CA SER A 197 2.81 -11.94 -21.02
C SER A 197 2.89 -12.90 -22.21
N GLY A 198 2.05 -13.93 -22.21
CA GLY A 198 2.06 -14.93 -23.27
C GLY A 198 1.76 -14.36 -24.67
N ALA A 199 1.28 -13.11 -24.76
CA ALA A 199 1.03 -12.41 -26.00
C ALA A 199 2.32 -11.96 -26.71
N VAL A 200 3.42 -11.82 -25.96
CA VAL A 200 4.70 -11.32 -26.50
C VAL A 200 5.26 -12.33 -27.49
N ASP A 201 5.31 -11.94 -28.76
CA ASP A 201 5.84 -12.81 -29.83
C ASP A 201 7.31 -12.54 -30.16
N HIS A 202 7.74 -11.28 -30.02
CA HIS A 202 9.05 -10.82 -30.45
C HIS A 202 9.80 -10.08 -29.34
N LEU A 203 11.09 -10.39 -29.19
CA LEU A 203 12.04 -9.62 -28.39
C LEU A 203 13.24 -9.24 -29.27
N PRO A 204 13.60 -7.95 -29.34
CA PRO A 204 14.75 -7.52 -30.12
C PRO A 204 16.07 -7.90 -29.45
N ALA A 205 17.12 -7.99 -30.25
CA ALA A 205 18.50 -8.00 -29.75
C ALA A 205 18.76 -6.78 -28.85
N GLY A 206 19.43 -7.02 -27.72
CA GLY A 206 19.70 -6.02 -26.68
C GLY A 206 18.57 -5.86 -25.65
N ALA A 207 17.45 -6.57 -25.76
CA ALA A 207 16.40 -6.53 -24.73
C ALA A 207 16.94 -7.04 -23.38
N LEU A 208 16.66 -6.27 -22.31
CA LEU A 208 17.18 -6.53 -20.96
C LEU A 208 16.07 -6.89 -19.98
N LEU A 209 16.20 -8.08 -19.41
CA LEU A 209 15.29 -8.61 -18.41
C LEU A 209 16.03 -8.70 -17.07
N ASP A 210 15.71 -7.80 -16.15
CA ASP A 210 16.28 -7.74 -14.81
C ASP A 210 15.35 -8.31 -13.73
N THR A 211 15.86 -9.17 -12.86
CA THR A 211 15.14 -9.80 -11.74
C THR A 211 15.96 -9.61 -10.47
N VAL A 212 15.30 -9.19 -9.39
CA VAL A 212 15.94 -8.95 -8.10
C VAL A 212 15.56 -10.05 -7.12
N PHE A 213 16.56 -10.50 -6.36
CA PHE A 213 16.44 -11.37 -5.20
C PHE A 213 17.01 -10.61 -3.99
N ALA A 214 16.14 -10.18 -3.08
CA ALA A 214 16.47 -9.33 -1.93
C ALA A 214 16.22 -10.07 -0.62
N PHE A 215 17.24 -10.16 0.23
CA PHE A 215 17.16 -10.85 1.52
C PHE A 215 16.84 -9.89 2.65
N GLY A 216 16.10 -10.39 3.64
CA GLY A 216 15.79 -9.69 4.88
C GLY A 216 15.71 -10.65 6.06
N GLU A 217 15.70 -10.10 7.27
CA GLU A 217 15.57 -10.87 8.52
C GLU A 217 14.19 -11.50 8.68
N ASP A 218 13.19 -10.91 8.06
CA ASP A 218 11.82 -11.37 7.98
C ASP A 218 11.17 -10.87 6.68
N LEU A 219 9.93 -11.28 6.44
CA LEU A 219 9.16 -10.94 5.25
C LEU A 219 9.00 -9.43 5.02
N PRO A 220 8.60 -8.60 6.02
CA PRO A 220 8.60 -7.16 5.86
C PRO A 220 9.98 -6.59 5.53
N GLY A 221 11.05 -7.08 6.16
CA GLY A 221 12.42 -6.66 5.92
C GLY A 221 12.89 -6.97 4.49
N ALA A 222 12.58 -8.15 3.96
CA ALA A 222 12.93 -8.53 2.59
C ALA A 222 12.18 -7.68 1.55
N LEU A 223 10.89 -7.39 1.78
CA LEU A 223 10.11 -6.49 0.92
C LEU A 223 10.63 -5.06 0.97
N MET A 224 10.97 -4.55 2.15
CA MET A 224 11.57 -3.22 2.29
C MET A 224 12.90 -3.14 1.56
N ARG A 225 13.76 -4.17 1.66
CA ARG A 225 15.02 -4.24 0.92
C ARG A 225 14.81 -4.27 -0.59
N LEU A 226 13.86 -5.07 -1.09
CA LEU A 226 13.48 -5.06 -2.50
C LEU A 226 13.07 -3.65 -2.95
N GLY A 227 12.19 -3.03 -2.17
CA GLY A 227 11.72 -1.67 -2.40
C GLY A 227 12.84 -0.64 -2.43
N ASP A 228 13.76 -0.68 -1.46
CA ASP A 228 14.89 0.27 -1.36
C ASP A 228 15.73 0.27 -2.64
N VAL A 229 16.02 -0.92 -3.18
CA VAL A 229 16.82 -1.08 -4.38
C VAL A 229 16.09 -0.55 -5.62
N LEU A 230 14.80 -0.88 -5.79
CA LEU A 230 14.01 -0.41 -6.95
C LEU A 230 13.77 1.10 -6.90
N LEU A 231 13.46 1.62 -5.71
CA LEU A 231 13.26 3.05 -5.48
C LEU A 231 14.53 3.86 -5.72
N ALA A 232 15.68 3.36 -5.27
CA ALA A 232 16.98 4.01 -5.50
C ALA A 232 17.30 4.15 -7.00
N GLN A 233 16.96 3.15 -7.82
CA GLN A 233 17.13 3.23 -9.28
C GLN A 233 16.25 4.29 -9.92
N GLY A 234 15.01 4.43 -9.46
CA GLY A 234 14.09 5.49 -9.88
C GLY A 234 14.36 6.87 -9.25
N GLY A 235 15.30 6.95 -8.30
CA GLY A 235 15.51 8.11 -7.44
C GLY A 235 14.27 8.48 -6.62
N LYS A 236 13.33 7.57 -6.39
CA LYS A 236 12.09 7.78 -5.64
C LYS A 236 12.34 7.49 -4.16
N VAL A 237 11.56 8.13 -3.30
CA VAL A 237 11.52 7.84 -1.86
C VAL A 237 10.11 7.45 -1.46
N ARG A 238 9.96 6.74 -0.34
CA ARG A 238 8.64 6.41 0.18
C ARG A 238 7.93 7.67 0.67
N PRO A 239 6.62 7.80 0.41
CA PRO A 239 5.86 8.97 0.83
C PRO A 239 5.80 9.07 2.35
N GLN A 240 5.85 10.31 2.84
CA GLN A 240 5.61 10.67 4.22
C GLN A 240 4.21 11.25 4.40
N PRO A 241 3.60 11.11 5.59
CA PRO A 241 2.26 11.62 5.88
C PRO A 241 2.01 13.08 5.50
N ASP A 242 3.03 13.95 5.56
CA ASP A 242 2.94 15.40 5.31
C ASP A 242 3.32 15.84 3.89
N ASP A 243 3.71 14.91 3.01
CA ASP A 243 4.21 15.23 1.65
C ASP A 243 3.19 15.93 0.75
N HIS A 244 1.90 15.64 0.91
CA HIS A 244 0.84 16.17 0.04
C HIS A 244 -0.52 16.21 0.75
N PRO A 245 -1.42 17.20 0.47
CA PRO A 245 -2.76 17.27 1.07
C PRO A 245 -3.60 16.00 0.95
N LEU A 246 -3.42 15.23 -0.14
CA LEU A 246 -4.07 13.92 -0.32
C LEU A 246 -3.74 12.95 0.82
N LEU A 247 -2.51 12.98 1.33
CA LEU A 247 -1.99 12.10 2.37
C LEU A 247 -2.18 12.68 3.77
N SER A 248 -2.09 14.01 3.89
CA SER A 248 -2.01 14.71 5.16
C SER A 248 -3.34 15.26 5.69
N THR A 249 -4.40 15.28 4.87
CA THR A 249 -5.68 15.87 5.26
C THR A 249 -6.88 14.98 4.99
N LEU A 250 -7.96 15.19 5.76
CA LEU A 250 -9.22 14.47 5.60
C LEU A 250 -9.94 14.87 4.30
N GLY A 251 -10.28 13.88 3.47
CA GLY A 251 -11.09 14.05 2.27
C GLY A 251 -12.55 13.61 2.44
N TYR A 252 -13.41 14.06 1.53
CA TYR A 252 -14.74 13.47 1.30
C TYR A 252 -14.81 12.88 -0.09
N TRP A 253 -15.31 11.66 -0.24
CA TRP A 253 -15.25 10.91 -1.50
C TRP A 253 -16.64 10.41 -1.92
N ASN A 254 -16.92 10.41 -3.23
CA ASN A 254 -18.16 9.87 -3.81
C ASN A 254 -17.96 8.54 -4.56
N ALA A 255 -16.95 7.76 -4.16
CA ALA A 255 -16.64 6.43 -4.68
C ALA A 255 -17.62 5.37 -4.15
N TYR A 256 -17.62 4.18 -4.75
CA TYR A 256 -18.55 3.10 -4.39
C TYR A 256 -18.47 2.72 -2.90
N GLY A 257 -19.57 2.96 -2.19
CA GLY A 257 -19.70 2.77 -0.74
C GLY A 257 -20.09 4.06 -0.01
N GLY A 258 -19.95 5.21 -0.67
CA GLY A 258 -20.38 6.52 -0.17
C GLY A 258 -21.88 6.79 -0.38
N TYR A 259 -22.42 7.79 0.31
CA TYR A 259 -23.82 8.18 0.22
C TYR A 259 -24.17 8.84 -1.11
N TYR A 260 -23.25 9.66 -1.62
CA TYR A 260 -23.26 10.16 -2.99
C TYR A 260 -22.37 9.27 -3.83
N THR A 261 -22.94 8.54 -4.77
CA THR A 261 -22.26 7.69 -5.75
C THR A 261 -23.13 7.59 -6.98
N GLU A 262 -22.56 7.19 -8.11
CA GLU A 262 -23.33 7.03 -9.35
C GLU A 262 -24.48 6.02 -9.20
N LEU A 263 -24.30 5.00 -8.35
CA LEU A 263 -25.29 3.92 -8.13
C LEU A 263 -26.49 4.37 -7.28
N PHE A 264 -26.28 5.27 -6.31
CA PHE A 264 -27.33 5.69 -5.40
C PHE A 264 -27.83 7.11 -5.68
N ARG A 265 -26.89 8.07 -5.67
CA ARG A 265 -27.15 9.50 -5.73
C ARG A 265 -25.96 10.16 -6.43
N PRO A 266 -25.98 10.27 -7.77
CA PRO A 266 -24.90 10.89 -8.52
C PRO A 266 -24.54 12.26 -7.95
N MET A 267 -23.24 12.51 -7.79
CA MET A 267 -22.75 13.79 -7.30
C MET A 267 -22.96 14.88 -8.37
N ASP A 268 -23.47 16.04 -7.95
CA ASP A 268 -23.68 17.20 -8.80
C ASP A 268 -23.18 18.49 -8.12
N ALA A 269 -23.24 19.61 -8.85
CA ALA A 269 -22.79 20.91 -8.35
C ALA A 269 -23.50 21.34 -7.05
N ARG A 270 -24.81 21.08 -6.93
CA ARG A 270 -25.61 21.47 -5.77
C ARG A 270 -25.22 20.64 -4.54
N ALA A 271 -25.01 19.34 -4.72
CA ALA A 271 -24.57 18.44 -3.67
C ALA A 271 -23.17 18.83 -3.16
N LEU A 272 -22.22 19.15 -4.03
CA LEU A 272 -20.87 19.60 -3.65
C LEU A 272 -20.92 20.89 -2.81
N GLU A 273 -21.64 21.91 -3.26
CA GLU A 273 -21.77 23.17 -2.53
C GLU A 273 -22.52 22.97 -1.20
N GLY A 274 -23.54 22.12 -1.21
CA GLY A 274 -24.30 21.73 -0.02
C GLY A 274 -23.43 21.05 1.02
N LEU A 275 -22.59 20.10 0.61
CA LEU A 275 -21.61 19.40 1.45
C LEU A 275 -20.56 20.37 2.01
N ALA A 276 -19.96 21.21 1.16
CA ALA A 276 -18.99 22.20 1.61
C ALA A 276 -19.59 23.16 2.65
N GLY A 277 -20.82 23.62 2.43
CA GLY A 277 -21.57 24.43 3.39
C GLY A 277 -21.88 23.67 4.68
N TYR A 278 -22.26 22.39 4.59
CA TYR A 278 -22.51 21.51 5.73
C TYR A 278 -21.25 21.33 6.59
N PHE A 279 -20.11 20.97 5.99
CA PHE A 279 -18.85 20.80 6.71
C PHE A 279 -18.42 22.06 7.44
N ARG A 280 -18.54 23.22 6.78
CA ARG A 280 -18.22 24.52 7.38
C ARG A 280 -19.12 24.83 8.58
N ARG A 281 -20.44 24.57 8.48
CA ARG A 281 -21.40 24.81 9.57
C ARG A 281 -21.19 23.89 10.75
N GLU A 282 -20.90 22.61 10.49
CA GLU A 282 -20.74 21.58 11.52
C GLU A 282 -19.31 21.47 12.07
N GLY A 283 -18.36 22.21 11.52
CA GLY A 283 -16.95 22.15 11.92
C GLY A 283 -16.26 20.83 11.55
N ILE A 284 -16.73 20.16 10.49
CA ILE A 284 -16.12 18.92 9.97
C ILE A 284 -14.95 19.33 9.06
N PRO A 285 -13.71 18.92 9.35
CA PRO A 285 -12.53 19.55 8.76
C PRO A 285 -12.09 18.86 7.44
N VAL A 286 -13.03 18.66 6.52
CA VAL A 286 -12.73 18.16 5.16
C VAL A 286 -11.95 19.21 4.37
N ARG A 287 -10.92 18.77 3.63
CA ARG A 287 -9.99 19.64 2.89
C ARG A 287 -9.95 19.45 1.39
N TYR A 288 -10.56 18.39 0.87
CA TYR A 288 -10.73 18.19 -0.57
C TYR A 288 -11.89 17.23 -0.84
N PHE A 289 -12.36 17.21 -2.08
CA PHE A 289 -13.28 16.21 -2.58
C PHE A 289 -12.55 15.21 -3.49
N GLY A 290 -12.63 13.92 -3.20
CA GLY A 290 -12.33 12.87 -4.17
C GLY A 290 -13.53 12.65 -5.06
N LEU A 291 -13.42 13.06 -6.32
CA LEU A 291 -14.56 13.16 -7.23
C LEU A 291 -14.50 12.10 -8.33
N ASP A 292 -15.35 11.10 -8.19
CA ASP A 292 -15.63 10.00 -9.11
C ASP A 292 -16.63 10.40 -10.20
N LEU A 293 -16.49 9.83 -11.41
CA LEU A 293 -17.38 9.96 -12.57
C LEU A 293 -17.91 11.40 -12.81
N TRP A 294 -17.00 12.38 -12.73
CA TRP A 294 -17.30 13.82 -12.88
C TRP A 294 -17.39 14.30 -14.33
N TYR A 295 -17.12 13.41 -15.28
CA TYR A 295 -16.90 13.67 -16.69
C TYR A 295 -17.85 12.83 -17.56
N PRO A 296 -18.04 13.18 -18.85
CA PRO A 296 -18.83 12.36 -19.77
C PRO A 296 -18.13 11.03 -20.10
N TYR A 297 -18.88 9.95 -20.06
CA TYR A 297 -18.42 8.60 -20.37
C TYR A 297 -19.42 7.87 -21.28
N GLN A 298 -18.94 6.85 -22.01
CA GLN A 298 -19.77 5.99 -22.86
C GLN A 298 -20.50 4.94 -22.02
N GLU A 299 -19.75 4.31 -21.13
CA GLU A 299 -20.20 3.42 -20.07
C GLU A 299 -19.26 3.60 -18.86
N ILE A 300 -19.67 3.18 -17.66
CA ILE A 300 -18.82 3.33 -16.46
C ILE A 300 -17.50 2.60 -16.69
N GLY A 301 -16.38 3.32 -16.51
CA GLY A 301 -15.04 2.81 -16.81
C GLY A 301 -14.52 3.14 -18.22
N ARG A 302 -15.31 3.84 -19.06
CA ARG A 302 -14.91 4.29 -20.41
C ARG A 302 -15.19 5.78 -20.64
N ALA A 303 -14.20 6.62 -20.37
CA ALA A 303 -14.30 8.07 -20.50
C ALA A 303 -14.32 8.56 -21.96
N ILE A 304 -15.18 9.54 -22.25
CA ILE A 304 -15.19 10.23 -23.56
C ILE A 304 -14.20 11.39 -23.54
N ARG A 305 -14.19 12.20 -22.48
CA ARG A 305 -13.27 13.33 -22.26
C ARG A 305 -13.26 13.69 -20.77
N TYR A 306 -12.14 14.19 -20.25
CA TYR A 306 -11.97 14.56 -18.84
C TYR A 306 -12.26 16.05 -18.62
N VAL A 307 -13.49 16.44 -18.97
CA VAL A 307 -14.06 17.76 -18.69
C VAL A 307 -15.33 17.58 -17.85
N PRO A 308 -15.78 18.59 -17.09
CA PRO A 308 -16.97 18.43 -16.27
C PRO A 308 -18.19 18.06 -17.13
N ASP A 309 -18.90 17.00 -16.76
CA ASP A 309 -20.19 16.69 -17.39
C ASP A 309 -21.14 17.86 -17.14
N ARG A 310 -21.53 18.56 -18.21
CA ARG A 310 -22.39 19.75 -18.15
C ARG A 310 -23.76 19.47 -17.56
N LYS A 311 -24.22 18.21 -17.53
CA LYS A 311 -25.47 17.83 -16.86
C LYS A 311 -25.32 17.87 -15.33
N LYS A 312 -24.17 17.46 -14.79
CA LYS A 312 -23.87 17.44 -13.35
C LYS A 312 -23.28 18.77 -12.87
N TYR A 313 -22.45 19.40 -13.71
CA TYR A 313 -21.65 20.59 -13.40
C TYR A 313 -21.74 21.64 -14.52
N PRO A 314 -22.91 22.28 -14.71
CA PRO A 314 -23.14 23.19 -15.85
C PRO A 314 -22.19 24.39 -15.90
N GLU A 315 -21.68 24.85 -14.75
CA GLU A 315 -20.72 25.95 -14.63
C GLU A 315 -19.24 25.48 -14.56
N GLY A 316 -19.00 24.17 -14.64
CA GLY A 316 -17.69 23.56 -14.42
C GLY A 316 -17.32 23.44 -12.94
N LEU A 317 -16.20 22.75 -12.66
CA LEU A 317 -15.73 22.47 -11.30
C LEU A 317 -14.88 23.62 -10.73
N ALA A 318 -14.16 24.34 -11.58
CA ALA A 318 -13.29 25.43 -11.14
C ALA A 318 -14.04 26.52 -10.35
N GLY A 319 -15.22 26.93 -10.83
CA GLY A 319 -16.05 27.92 -10.13
C GLY A 319 -16.62 27.41 -8.81
N ILE A 320 -16.93 26.11 -8.72
CA ILE A 320 -17.40 25.48 -7.48
C ILE A 320 -16.26 25.43 -6.46
N ALA A 321 -15.04 25.04 -6.86
CA ALA A 321 -13.87 25.09 -5.99
C ALA A 321 -13.59 26.51 -5.46
N GLU A 322 -13.76 27.54 -6.28
CA GLU A 322 -13.59 28.94 -5.84
C GLU A 322 -14.64 29.36 -4.80
N ARG A 323 -15.91 28.99 -4.99
CA ARG A 323 -16.99 29.30 -4.04
C ARG A 323 -16.89 28.51 -2.73
N THR A 324 -16.45 27.25 -2.82
CA THR A 324 -16.39 26.35 -1.66
C THR A 324 -15.08 26.46 -0.89
N GLY A 325 -13.98 26.80 -1.57
CA GLY A 325 -12.62 26.78 -1.05
C GLY A 325 -12.00 25.37 -1.00
N LEU A 326 -12.61 24.38 -1.65
CA LEU A 326 -12.16 22.98 -1.61
C LEU A 326 -11.70 22.52 -3.01
N PRO A 327 -10.45 22.02 -3.14
CA PRO A 327 -9.95 21.43 -4.37
C PRO A 327 -10.42 19.97 -4.55
N TYR A 328 -10.00 19.36 -5.66
CA TYR A 328 -10.41 18.01 -6.05
C TYR A 328 -9.25 17.03 -6.23
N VAL A 329 -9.49 15.78 -5.88
CA VAL A 329 -8.76 14.63 -6.39
C VAL A 329 -9.64 14.04 -7.48
N LEU A 330 -9.21 14.12 -8.74
CA LEU A 330 -10.09 13.89 -9.90
C LEU A 330 -9.88 12.49 -10.47
N HIS A 331 -10.97 11.72 -10.49
CA HIS A 331 -11.03 10.38 -11.06
C HIS A 331 -10.80 10.37 -12.57
N LEU A 332 -10.17 9.31 -13.07
CA LEU A 332 -10.00 8.96 -14.47
C LEU A 332 -10.40 7.49 -14.66
N SER A 333 -10.87 7.14 -15.85
CA SER A 333 -11.16 5.76 -16.27
C SER A 333 -10.24 5.31 -17.41
N ALA A 334 -10.48 4.12 -17.97
CA ALA A 334 -9.97 3.82 -19.31
C ALA A 334 -10.65 4.74 -20.32
N LEU A 335 -9.98 5.02 -21.44
CA LEU A 335 -10.55 5.78 -22.54
C LEU A 335 -11.57 4.93 -23.31
N ALA A 336 -12.70 5.53 -23.68
CA ALA A 336 -13.65 4.95 -24.62
C ALA A 336 -13.01 4.81 -26.02
N GLU A 337 -13.45 3.85 -26.83
CA GLU A 337 -12.96 3.69 -28.21
C GLU A 337 -13.18 4.95 -29.06
N GLY A 338 -14.34 5.62 -28.88
CA GLY A 338 -14.69 6.88 -29.53
C GLY A 338 -14.38 8.13 -28.72
N ASN A 339 -13.34 8.12 -27.87
CA ASN A 339 -12.97 9.28 -27.07
C ASN A 339 -12.59 10.51 -27.92
N GLU A 340 -12.79 11.70 -27.36
CA GLU A 340 -12.56 12.97 -28.08
C GLU A 340 -11.07 13.34 -28.23
N TYR A 341 -10.17 12.60 -27.60
CA TYR A 341 -8.72 12.79 -27.79
C TYR A 341 -8.21 12.10 -29.06
N GLY A 342 -9.00 11.21 -29.68
CA GLY A 342 -8.56 10.39 -30.80
C GLY A 342 -7.43 9.41 -30.43
N ALA A 343 -7.30 9.08 -29.15
CA ALA A 343 -6.26 8.18 -28.65
C ALA A 343 -6.77 6.73 -28.58
N ASP A 344 -5.92 5.76 -28.90
CA ASP A 344 -6.24 4.32 -28.78
C ASP A 344 -6.05 3.77 -27.35
N GLY A 345 -5.67 4.65 -26.42
CA GLY A 345 -5.36 4.34 -25.03
C GLY A 345 -4.02 3.65 -24.79
N GLY A 346 -3.25 3.38 -25.86
CA GLY A 346 -1.89 2.82 -25.81
C GLY A 346 -0.77 3.87 -25.88
N ASP A 347 -1.11 5.13 -26.15
CA ASP A 347 -0.16 6.25 -26.17
C ASP A 347 -0.25 7.08 -24.87
N GLY A 348 0.85 7.15 -24.11
CA GLY A 348 0.95 7.97 -22.90
C GLY A 348 0.88 9.48 -23.18
N GLY A 349 1.11 9.93 -24.41
CA GLY A 349 1.10 11.34 -24.80
C GLY A 349 -0.25 12.04 -24.58
N VAL A 350 -1.36 11.31 -24.63
CA VAL A 350 -2.71 11.83 -24.39
C VAL A 350 -2.83 12.48 -23.00
N TYR A 351 -2.10 11.96 -22.01
CA TYR A 351 -2.18 12.45 -20.64
C TYR A 351 -1.66 13.88 -20.48
N LYS A 352 -0.91 14.44 -21.45
CA LYS A 352 -0.51 15.85 -21.42
C LYS A 352 -1.70 16.79 -21.57
N GLU A 353 -2.69 16.43 -22.38
CA GLU A 353 -3.92 17.19 -22.51
C GLU A 353 -4.80 16.97 -21.27
N ILE A 354 -4.97 15.72 -20.84
CA ILE A 354 -5.74 15.35 -19.65
C ILE A 354 -5.24 16.10 -18.41
N ALA A 355 -3.92 16.13 -18.18
CA ALA A 355 -3.32 16.82 -17.05
C ALA A 355 -3.65 18.32 -17.04
N ARG A 356 -3.67 18.99 -18.21
CA ARG A 356 -4.09 20.40 -18.31
C ARG A 356 -5.56 20.57 -17.94
N GLU A 357 -6.43 19.68 -18.39
CA GLU A 357 -7.86 19.73 -18.07
C GLU A 357 -8.10 19.59 -16.56
N LEU A 358 -7.44 18.63 -15.92
CA LEU A 358 -7.51 18.44 -14.47
C LEU A 358 -7.06 19.70 -13.71
N LYS A 359 -5.95 20.34 -14.13
CA LYS A 359 -5.47 21.58 -13.51
C LYS A 359 -6.45 22.74 -13.65
N VAL A 360 -7.06 22.90 -14.83
CA VAL A 360 -8.09 23.92 -15.08
C VAL A 360 -9.26 23.76 -14.11
N GLN A 361 -9.62 22.51 -13.78
CA GLN A 361 -10.69 22.19 -12.84
C GLN A 361 -10.28 22.21 -11.36
N ARG A 362 -9.10 22.74 -11.01
CA ARG A 362 -8.57 22.78 -9.63
C ARG A 362 -8.26 21.39 -9.04
N GLY A 363 -7.90 20.43 -9.89
CA GLY A 363 -7.34 19.15 -9.47
C GLY A 363 -6.00 19.32 -8.75
N ILE A 364 -5.87 18.68 -7.59
CA ILE A 364 -4.63 18.56 -6.81
C ILE A 364 -3.98 17.19 -6.94
N ALA A 365 -4.69 16.18 -7.47
CA ALA A 365 -4.14 14.88 -7.80
C ALA A 365 -4.99 14.22 -8.90
N ALA A 366 -4.36 13.39 -9.72
CA ALA A 366 -5.04 12.48 -10.64
C ALA A 366 -5.28 11.14 -9.93
N TRP A 367 -6.54 10.75 -9.78
CA TRP A 367 -6.92 9.42 -9.32
C TRP A 367 -7.21 8.57 -10.55
N HIS A 368 -6.22 7.80 -10.99
CA HIS A 368 -6.37 6.97 -12.18
C HIS A 368 -6.95 5.62 -11.79
N ASP A 369 -8.24 5.46 -12.03
CA ASP A 369 -9.01 4.24 -11.83
C ASP A 369 -9.20 3.52 -13.17
N TRP A 370 -9.59 2.25 -13.15
CA TRP A 370 -9.69 1.42 -14.35
C TRP A 370 -8.36 1.29 -15.11
N LEU A 371 -7.23 1.47 -14.41
CA LEU A 371 -5.91 1.49 -15.03
C LEU A 371 -5.54 0.13 -15.64
N ARG A 372 -5.81 -0.98 -14.95
CA ARG A 372 -5.66 -2.34 -15.54
C ARG A 372 -6.61 -2.55 -16.71
N THR A 373 -7.80 -1.96 -16.67
CA THR A 373 -8.79 -2.08 -17.74
C THR A 373 -8.27 -1.43 -19.02
N GLN A 374 -7.59 -0.28 -18.93
CA GLN A 374 -6.92 0.30 -20.09
C GLN A 374 -5.92 -0.68 -20.73
N GLN A 375 -5.08 -1.34 -19.92
CA GLN A 375 -4.15 -2.36 -20.42
C GLN A 375 -4.87 -3.59 -21.00
N HIS A 376 -5.97 -4.02 -20.39
CA HIS A 376 -6.80 -5.13 -20.89
C HIS A 376 -7.53 -4.79 -22.19
N LEU A 377 -7.94 -3.54 -22.41
CA LEU A 377 -8.63 -3.13 -23.63
C LEU A 377 -7.69 -2.81 -24.79
N THR A 378 -6.40 -2.60 -24.53
CA THR A 378 -5.41 -2.25 -25.56
C THR A 378 -4.42 -3.41 -25.81
N PRO A 379 -4.63 -4.26 -26.85
CA PRO A 379 -3.82 -5.46 -27.09
C PRO A 379 -2.30 -5.21 -27.16
N ARG A 380 -1.89 -4.08 -27.74
CA ARG A 380 -0.49 -3.69 -27.82
C ARG A 380 0.18 -3.60 -26.44
N LEU A 381 -0.53 -3.13 -25.41
CA LEU A 381 0.00 -3.01 -24.05
C LEU A 381 0.18 -4.36 -23.33
N ARG A 382 -0.27 -5.47 -23.94
CA ARG A 382 -0.04 -6.83 -23.45
C ARG A 382 0.99 -7.59 -24.28
N ALA A 383 1.14 -7.24 -25.56
CA ALA A 383 1.99 -7.95 -26.52
C ALA A 383 3.36 -7.30 -26.77
N ASP A 384 3.53 -6.02 -26.44
CA ASP A 384 4.76 -5.25 -26.65
C ASP A 384 5.23 -4.66 -25.31
N PRO A 385 6.24 -5.27 -24.65
CA PRO A 385 6.76 -4.80 -23.36
C PRO A 385 7.17 -3.32 -23.36
N GLU A 386 7.82 -2.89 -24.45
CA GLU A 386 8.31 -1.53 -24.62
C GLU A 386 7.17 -0.53 -24.80
N ALA A 387 6.10 -0.90 -25.51
CA ALA A 387 4.90 -0.06 -25.60
C ALA A 387 4.21 0.09 -24.24
N ALA A 388 4.11 -0.97 -23.45
CA ALA A 388 3.52 -0.92 -22.13
C ALA A 388 4.30 0.01 -21.19
N GLU A 389 5.62 -0.15 -21.10
CA GLU A 389 6.47 0.72 -20.26
C GLU A 389 6.40 2.19 -20.68
N ARG A 390 6.46 2.48 -22.00
CA ARG A 390 6.35 3.85 -22.50
C ARG A 390 4.98 4.48 -22.23
N TRP A 391 3.91 3.71 -22.30
CA TRP A 391 2.56 4.20 -22.00
C TRP A 391 2.44 4.65 -20.55
N PHE A 392 2.82 3.79 -19.60
CA PHE A 392 2.72 4.12 -18.17
C PHE A 392 3.70 5.24 -17.78
N SER A 393 4.93 5.19 -18.29
CA SER A 393 5.91 6.26 -18.06
C SER A 393 5.42 7.59 -18.63
N GLY A 394 4.90 7.60 -19.85
CA GLY A 394 4.36 8.81 -20.48
C GLY A 394 3.17 9.40 -19.73
N MET A 395 2.30 8.55 -19.17
CA MET A 395 1.23 8.99 -18.24
C MET A 395 1.81 9.67 -17.00
N ALA A 396 2.73 8.99 -16.31
CA ALA A 396 3.32 9.49 -15.07
C ALA A 396 4.09 10.80 -15.30
N GLU A 397 4.89 10.88 -16.37
CA GLU A 397 5.62 12.07 -16.80
C GLU A 397 4.69 13.23 -17.13
N ALA A 398 3.62 13.00 -17.90
CA ALA A 398 2.66 14.05 -18.24
C ALA A 398 2.00 14.68 -16.99
N PHE A 399 1.63 13.86 -16.01
CA PHE A 399 1.12 14.38 -14.73
C PHE A 399 2.21 15.06 -13.91
N SER A 400 3.45 14.54 -13.92
CA SER A 400 4.59 15.15 -13.24
C SER A 400 4.90 16.55 -13.78
N GLU A 401 4.94 16.70 -15.11
CA GLU A 401 5.14 17.98 -15.82
C GLU A 401 4.06 19.02 -15.44
N ALA A 402 2.83 18.58 -15.14
CA ALA A 402 1.73 19.43 -14.69
C ALA A 402 1.71 19.69 -13.17
N GLY A 403 2.65 19.11 -12.42
CA GLY A 403 2.69 19.17 -10.96
C GLY A 403 1.51 18.45 -10.30
N LEU A 404 1.03 17.36 -10.91
CA LEU A 404 -0.02 16.49 -10.37
C LEU A 404 0.57 15.17 -9.88
N PRO A 405 0.41 14.84 -8.59
CA PRO A 405 0.62 13.49 -8.14
C PRO A 405 -0.47 12.55 -8.68
N VAL A 406 -0.14 11.26 -8.74
CA VAL A 406 -1.02 10.19 -9.20
C VAL A 406 -1.32 9.24 -8.04
N LEU A 407 -2.61 8.97 -7.84
CA LEU A 407 -3.15 7.88 -7.04
C LEU A 407 -3.58 6.76 -7.99
N LEU A 408 -2.96 5.59 -7.86
CA LEU A 408 -3.30 4.41 -8.65
C LEU A 408 -4.55 3.72 -8.08
N CYS A 409 -5.47 3.34 -8.96
CA CYS A 409 -6.66 2.56 -8.63
C CYS A 409 -6.95 1.55 -9.74
N MET A 410 -7.42 0.36 -9.33
CA MET A 410 -7.50 -0.81 -10.20
C MET A 410 -6.18 -1.10 -10.94
N GLN A 411 -5.03 -0.83 -10.33
CA GLN A 411 -3.72 -1.11 -10.91
C GLN A 411 -3.37 -2.60 -10.85
N THR A 412 -2.47 -3.04 -11.73
CA THR A 412 -1.77 -4.32 -11.61
C THR A 412 -0.56 -4.17 -10.68
N MET A 413 -0.01 -5.30 -10.22
CA MET A 413 1.28 -5.28 -9.51
C MET A 413 2.44 -4.89 -10.41
N GLY A 414 2.34 -5.12 -11.73
CA GLY A 414 3.27 -4.56 -12.71
C GLY A 414 3.29 -3.03 -12.68
N MET A 415 2.13 -2.39 -12.65
CA MET A 415 2.02 -0.92 -12.56
C MET A 415 2.53 -0.40 -11.19
N ALA A 416 2.27 -1.12 -10.10
CA ALA A 416 2.81 -0.78 -8.79
C ALA A 416 4.35 -0.84 -8.77
N LEU A 417 4.95 -1.86 -9.39
CA LEU A 417 6.41 -1.96 -9.53
C LEU A 417 6.98 -0.88 -10.46
N ALA A 418 6.35 -0.61 -11.60
CA ALA A 418 6.76 0.47 -12.51
C ALA A 418 6.75 1.83 -11.82
N SER A 419 5.82 2.06 -10.89
CA SER A 419 5.73 3.30 -10.11
C SER A 419 7.00 3.62 -9.31
N THR A 420 7.88 2.65 -9.04
CA THR A 420 9.16 2.86 -8.34
C THR A 420 10.07 3.83 -9.11
N SER A 421 9.88 3.98 -10.42
CA SER A 421 10.61 4.93 -11.28
C SER A 421 9.96 6.30 -11.40
N HIS A 422 8.80 6.54 -10.77
CA HIS A 422 8.02 7.77 -10.94
C HIS A 422 7.66 8.42 -9.60
N LYS A 423 8.39 9.49 -9.26
CA LYS A 423 8.27 10.22 -7.98
C LYS A 423 6.88 10.77 -7.68
N ASN A 424 6.13 11.15 -8.72
CA ASN A 424 4.80 11.73 -8.57
C ASN A 424 3.69 10.67 -8.42
N VAL A 425 3.98 9.38 -8.58
CA VAL A 425 2.99 8.32 -8.28
C VAL A 425 3.12 7.98 -6.79
N ILE A 426 2.24 8.54 -5.97
CA ILE A 426 2.46 8.61 -4.51
C ILE A 426 1.59 7.66 -3.68
N ALA A 427 0.53 7.11 -4.27
CA ALA A 427 -0.43 6.29 -3.53
C ALA A 427 -1.10 5.25 -4.42
N ALA A 428 -1.65 4.19 -3.81
CA ALA A 428 -2.40 3.17 -4.52
C ALA A 428 -3.54 2.59 -3.68
N ARG A 429 -4.66 2.26 -4.32
CA ARG A 429 -5.74 1.46 -3.72
C ARG A 429 -5.25 0.06 -3.42
N THR A 430 -5.46 -0.43 -2.20
CA THR A 430 -4.97 -1.73 -1.75
C THR A 430 -5.94 -2.88 -1.99
N TYR A 431 -7.24 -2.60 -2.13
CA TYR A 431 -8.26 -3.60 -2.39
C TYR A 431 -9.52 -3.01 -3.05
N THR A 432 -10.56 -3.84 -3.20
CA THR A 432 -11.84 -3.48 -3.84
C THR A 432 -12.62 -2.42 -3.09
N ASP A 433 -13.68 -1.93 -3.72
CA ASP A 433 -14.51 -0.84 -3.22
C ASP A 433 -15.17 -1.19 -1.89
N TYR A 434 -15.25 -0.19 -1.02
CA TYR A 434 -15.83 -0.33 0.32
C TYR A 434 -17.27 -0.87 0.28
N LEU A 435 -18.03 -0.52 -0.77
CA LEU A 435 -19.38 -1.04 -1.07
C LEU A 435 -19.50 -2.55 -0.91
N PHE A 436 -18.51 -3.33 -1.41
CA PHE A 436 -18.62 -4.78 -1.45
C PHE A 436 -18.48 -5.43 -0.06
N GLY A 437 -18.09 -4.65 0.95
CA GLY A 437 -18.13 -5.05 2.35
C GLY A 437 -19.38 -4.55 3.11
N GLN A 438 -20.30 -3.85 2.44
CA GLN A 438 -21.47 -3.21 3.04
C GLN A 438 -22.76 -3.94 2.68
N LYS A 439 -23.12 -4.93 3.50
CA LYS A 439 -24.30 -5.78 3.27
C LYS A 439 -25.59 -4.97 3.08
N GLY A 440 -25.86 -3.99 3.95
CA GLY A 440 -27.07 -3.18 3.86
C GLY A 440 -27.18 -2.37 2.56
N GLN A 441 -26.05 -1.84 2.06
CA GLN A 441 -26.00 -1.12 0.79
C GLN A 441 -26.26 -2.06 -0.40
N LEU A 442 -25.64 -3.24 -0.39
CA LEU A 442 -25.82 -4.24 -1.46
C LEU A 442 -27.25 -4.78 -1.50
N GLU A 443 -27.87 -5.04 -0.35
CA GLU A 443 -29.29 -5.45 -0.27
C GLU A 443 -30.21 -4.37 -0.85
N ASN A 444 -29.92 -3.09 -0.58
CA ASN A 444 -30.68 -1.98 -1.14
C ASN A 444 -30.51 -1.85 -2.67
N LEU A 445 -29.32 -2.10 -3.21
CA LEU A 445 -29.08 -2.12 -4.66
C LEU A 445 -29.75 -3.31 -5.33
N ALA A 446 -29.70 -4.49 -4.71
CA ALA A 446 -30.38 -5.68 -5.19
C ALA A 446 -31.91 -5.45 -5.27
N ALA A 447 -32.50 -4.82 -4.25
CA ALA A 447 -33.92 -4.44 -4.26
C ALA A 447 -34.28 -3.43 -5.37
N GLN A 448 -33.31 -2.73 -5.94
CA GLN A 448 -33.46 -1.80 -7.06
C GLN A 448 -33.11 -2.42 -8.42
N GLY A 449 -32.92 -3.74 -8.48
CA GLY A 449 -32.66 -4.49 -9.72
C GLY A 449 -31.19 -4.67 -10.06
N LEU A 450 -30.26 -4.37 -9.15
CA LEU A 450 -28.81 -4.59 -9.31
C LEU A 450 -28.33 -5.81 -8.52
N GLU A 451 -29.04 -6.93 -8.66
CA GLU A 451 -28.80 -8.17 -7.90
C GLU A 451 -27.40 -8.78 -8.13
N ASP A 452 -26.77 -8.51 -9.28
CA ASP A 452 -25.44 -9.02 -9.61
C ASP A 452 -24.36 -8.46 -8.68
N LEU A 453 -24.49 -7.22 -8.20
CA LEU A 453 -23.54 -6.62 -7.26
C LEU A 453 -23.51 -7.36 -5.91
N LEU A 454 -24.62 -8.00 -5.52
CA LEU A 454 -24.69 -8.79 -4.29
C LEU A 454 -23.78 -10.04 -4.38
N LYS A 455 -23.55 -10.57 -5.58
CA LYS A 455 -22.64 -11.72 -5.81
C LYS A 455 -21.17 -11.32 -5.61
N GLU A 456 -20.87 -10.04 -5.69
CA GLU A 456 -19.54 -9.48 -5.45
C GLU A 456 -19.28 -9.17 -3.97
N ALA A 457 -20.27 -9.37 -3.08
CA ALA A 457 -20.10 -9.21 -1.65
C ALA A 457 -18.86 -9.98 -1.14
N ARG A 458 -18.10 -9.34 -0.25
CA ARG A 458 -16.93 -9.93 0.39
C ARG A 458 -17.01 -9.77 1.91
N PRO A 459 -16.61 -10.79 2.69
CA PRO A 459 -16.50 -10.66 4.14
C PRO A 459 -15.50 -9.56 4.53
N ARG A 460 -15.76 -8.88 5.66
CA ARG A 460 -14.89 -7.80 6.17
C ARG A 460 -13.46 -8.27 6.44
N GLN A 461 -13.27 -9.54 6.81
CA GLN A 461 -11.97 -10.16 7.01
C GLN A 461 -11.05 -10.04 5.80
N VAL A 462 -11.60 -10.24 4.59
CA VAL A 462 -10.83 -10.19 3.34
C VAL A 462 -10.37 -8.76 3.05
N PHE A 463 -11.16 -7.74 3.40
CA PHE A 463 -10.73 -6.34 3.33
C PHE A 463 -9.58 -6.06 4.28
N ILE A 464 -9.69 -6.48 5.54
CA ILE A 464 -8.64 -6.28 6.55
C ILE A 464 -7.34 -6.95 6.09
N HIS A 465 -7.40 -8.22 5.70
CA HIS A 465 -6.26 -9.00 5.22
C HIS A 465 -5.55 -8.29 4.07
N ASN A 466 -6.28 -7.89 3.03
CA ASN A 466 -5.66 -7.24 1.86
C ASN A 466 -5.19 -5.80 2.15
N ASN A 467 -5.96 -5.01 2.91
CA ASN A 467 -5.55 -3.64 3.25
C ASN A 467 -4.25 -3.61 4.07
N VAL A 468 -4.05 -4.57 4.97
CA VAL A 468 -2.79 -4.68 5.74
C VAL A 468 -1.66 -5.23 4.85
N LEU A 469 -1.86 -6.38 4.21
CA LEU A 469 -0.76 -7.07 3.52
C LEU A 469 -0.38 -6.43 2.18
N VAL A 470 -1.35 -6.05 1.34
CA VAL A 470 -1.09 -5.29 0.11
C VAL A 470 -0.68 -3.86 0.45
N GLY A 471 -1.12 -3.32 1.59
CA GLY A 471 -0.67 -2.02 2.09
C GLY A 471 0.83 -1.99 2.41
N MET A 472 1.35 -3.02 3.07
CA MET A 472 2.79 -3.21 3.27
C MET A 472 3.54 -3.28 1.94
N VAL A 473 3.06 -4.07 0.97
CA VAL A 473 3.68 -4.17 -0.36
C VAL A 473 3.68 -2.82 -1.07
N SER A 474 2.55 -2.10 -1.05
CA SER A 474 2.44 -0.77 -1.66
C SER A 474 3.47 0.20 -1.08
N TYR A 475 3.60 0.23 0.25
CA TYR A 475 4.57 1.09 0.91
C TYR A 475 6.01 0.68 0.62
N ALA A 476 6.31 -0.62 0.59
CA ALA A 476 7.62 -1.11 0.18
C ALA A 476 8.02 -0.57 -1.22
N LEU A 477 7.05 -0.47 -2.14
CA LEU A 477 7.22 0.07 -3.49
C LEU A 477 7.05 1.60 -3.59
N GLY A 478 7.02 2.31 -2.46
CA GLY A 478 6.94 3.77 -2.41
C GLY A 478 5.55 4.33 -2.75
N LEU A 479 4.49 3.64 -2.36
CA LEU A 479 3.10 4.06 -2.51
C LEU A 479 2.41 4.08 -1.13
N ALA A 480 1.78 5.19 -0.78
CA ALA A 480 0.94 5.25 0.40
C ALA A 480 -0.35 4.42 0.16
N PRO A 481 -0.72 3.51 1.08
CA PRO A 481 -1.88 2.65 0.87
C PRO A 481 -3.20 3.41 1.09
N PHE A 482 -4.11 3.28 0.13
CA PHE A 482 -5.46 3.82 0.21
C PHE A 482 -6.48 2.69 0.37
N HIS A 483 -7.16 2.64 1.51
CA HIS A 483 -8.12 1.59 1.86
C HIS A 483 -9.54 1.85 1.32
N ASP A 484 -9.68 2.81 0.40
CA ASP A 484 -10.94 3.42 -0.01
C ASP A 484 -11.59 4.29 1.09
N LEU A 485 -12.69 4.97 0.75
CA LEU A 485 -13.52 5.68 1.71
C LEU A 485 -14.13 4.73 2.76
N PHE A 486 -14.80 5.30 3.76
CA PHE A 486 -15.66 4.53 4.67
C PHE A 486 -16.81 5.39 5.21
N ILE A 487 -17.78 4.74 5.87
CA ILE A 487 -18.87 5.41 6.59
C ILE A 487 -18.50 5.47 8.06
N THR A 488 -18.53 6.67 8.63
CA THR A 488 -18.15 6.92 10.03
C THR A 488 -19.22 6.53 11.05
N ASN A 489 -20.46 6.30 10.62
CA ASN A 489 -21.58 6.15 11.54
C ASN A 489 -22.16 4.73 11.55
N THR A 490 -22.10 4.09 12.73
CA THR A 490 -22.65 2.76 12.99
C THR A 490 -24.15 2.65 12.72
N TYR A 491 -24.89 3.72 12.97
CA TYR A 491 -26.34 3.77 12.85
C TYR A 491 -26.80 4.57 11.64
N HIS A 492 -25.91 4.74 10.65
CA HIS A 492 -26.22 5.53 9.47
C HIS A 492 -27.48 4.97 8.76
N PRO A 493 -28.44 5.84 8.39
CA PRO A 493 -29.71 5.42 7.80
C PRO A 493 -29.54 4.83 6.39
N GLU A 494 -30.63 4.30 5.84
CA GLU A 494 -30.73 3.86 4.44
C GLU A 494 -29.75 2.72 4.08
N GLY A 495 -29.43 1.85 5.04
CA GLY A 495 -28.56 0.68 4.85
C GLY A 495 -27.06 0.99 4.77
N PHE A 496 -26.66 2.22 5.11
CA PHE A 496 -25.26 2.65 5.09
C PHE A 496 -24.52 2.45 6.43
N GLY A 497 -25.21 2.06 7.51
CA GLY A 497 -24.59 1.87 8.81
C GLY A 497 -23.54 0.76 8.80
N ASP A 498 -22.38 1.03 9.42
CA ASP A 498 -21.28 0.06 9.55
C ASP A 498 -20.99 -0.23 11.03
N GLU A 499 -21.28 -1.45 11.49
CA GLU A 499 -20.99 -1.89 12.87
C GLU A 499 -19.50 -1.93 13.23
N LEU A 500 -18.62 -1.79 12.25
CA LEU A 500 -17.17 -1.71 12.38
C LEU A 500 -16.65 -0.28 12.20
N ALA A 501 -17.49 0.77 12.15
CA ALA A 501 -17.07 2.14 11.83
C ALA A 501 -15.85 2.65 12.64
N GLU A 502 -15.79 2.39 13.95
CA GLU A 502 -14.61 2.76 14.77
C GLU A 502 -13.36 1.96 14.40
N GLN A 503 -13.51 0.66 14.10
CA GLN A 503 -12.41 -0.19 13.67
C GLN A 503 -11.91 0.20 12.27
N GLU A 504 -12.81 0.56 11.37
CA GLU A 504 -12.47 1.11 10.06
C GLU A 504 -11.70 2.42 10.22
N ALA A 505 -12.14 3.32 11.09
CA ALA A 505 -11.42 4.54 11.39
C ALA A 505 -10.01 4.26 11.93
N ILE A 506 -9.83 3.28 12.82
CA ILE A 506 -8.50 2.84 13.29
C ILE A 506 -7.64 2.36 12.10
N LEU A 507 -8.19 1.52 11.22
CA LEU A 507 -7.48 1.00 10.05
C LEU A 507 -7.06 2.12 9.08
N ARG A 508 -7.88 3.17 8.93
CA ARG A 508 -7.56 4.37 8.13
C ARG A 508 -6.51 5.25 8.83
N ALA A 509 -6.60 5.43 10.14
CA ALA A 509 -5.62 6.20 10.91
C ALA A 509 -4.22 5.58 10.83
N LEU A 510 -4.15 4.24 10.84
CA LEU A 510 -2.91 3.47 10.83
C LEU A 510 -2.39 3.13 9.43
N SER A 511 -3.02 3.60 8.36
CA SER A 511 -2.57 3.35 6.98
C SER A 511 -1.44 4.28 6.55
N ALA A 512 -1.28 5.45 7.19
CA ALA A 512 -0.39 6.53 6.73
C ALA A 512 -0.61 6.95 5.26
N GLY A 513 -1.80 6.66 4.71
CA GLY A 513 -2.20 7.03 3.36
C GLY A 513 -3.48 7.86 3.33
N PRO A 514 -4.11 8.03 2.16
CA PRO A 514 -5.31 8.85 2.04
C PRO A 514 -6.43 8.37 2.95
N VAL A 515 -7.11 9.31 3.61
CA VAL A 515 -8.29 9.04 4.46
C VAL A 515 -9.48 9.83 3.94
N GLY A 516 -10.53 9.10 3.58
CA GLY A 516 -11.76 9.64 3.01
C GLY A 516 -13.00 9.15 3.73
N ILE A 517 -13.96 10.05 3.97
CA ILE A 517 -15.31 9.69 4.45
C ILE A 517 -16.34 9.82 3.32
N GLY A 518 -17.44 9.09 3.42
CA GLY A 518 -18.51 9.08 2.39
C GLY A 518 -19.91 9.30 2.96
N ASP A 519 -20.05 9.71 4.22
CA ASP A 519 -21.34 9.77 4.93
C ASP A 519 -22.33 10.76 4.32
N LYS A 520 -23.62 10.54 4.60
CA LYS A 520 -24.71 11.48 4.34
C LYS A 520 -24.54 12.76 5.16
N PRO A 521 -24.92 13.94 4.61
CA PRO A 521 -25.02 15.17 5.39
C PRO A 521 -25.94 14.98 6.60
N GLY A 522 -25.46 15.34 7.79
CA GLY A 522 -26.15 15.16 9.06
C GLY A 522 -25.83 13.86 9.79
N GLU A 523 -25.19 12.89 9.13
CA GLU A 523 -24.93 11.55 9.67
C GLU A 523 -23.44 11.27 9.90
N VAL A 524 -22.55 12.25 9.70
CA VAL A 524 -21.12 12.12 10.00
C VAL A 524 -20.93 11.98 11.53
N ASP A 525 -20.25 10.92 11.97
CA ASP A 525 -19.83 10.79 13.36
C ASP A 525 -18.64 11.74 13.63
N LYS A 526 -18.96 12.86 14.27
CA LYS A 526 -17.99 13.90 14.60
C LYS A 526 -16.94 13.44 15.62
N GLU A 527 -17.23 12.44 16.45
CA GLU A 527 -16.24 11.92 17.40
C GLU A 527 -15.21 11.05 16.68
N ILE A 528 -15.63 10.20 15.73
CA ILE A 528 -14.69 9.47 14.86
C ILE A 528 -13.82 10.44 14.07
N VAL A 529 -14.43 11.45 13.44
CA VAL A 529 -13.68 12.46 12.67
C VAL A 529 -12.68 13.20 13.56
N ARG A 530 -13.07 13.56 14.79
CA ARG A 530 -12.19 14.21 15.75
C ARG A 530 -11.03 13.32 16.19
N ARG A 531 -11.18 11.99 16.20
CA ARG A 531 -10.10 11.04 16.53
C ARG A 531 -9.17 10.76 15.34
N LEU A 532 -9.64 10.99 14.11
CA LEU A 532 -8.86 10.90 12.87
C LEU A 532 -8.05 12.16 12.57
N ALA A 533 -8.69 13.33 12.70
CA ALA A 533 -8.18 14.58 12.18
C ALA A 533 -8.20 15.70 13.23
N PHE A 534 -7.29 16.66 13.08
CA PHE A 534 -7.28 17.92 13.81
C PHE A 534 -8.31 18.90 13.24
N PRO A 535 -8.67 19.98 13.97
CA PRO A 535 -9.64 20.98 13.49
C PRO A 535 -9.24 21.69 12.18
N ASP A 536 -7.94 21.71 11.87
CA ASP A 536 -7.41 22.22 10.62
C ASP A 536 -7.43 21.17 9.48
N GLY A 537 -7.95 19.96 9.74
CA GLY A 537 -8.08 18.87 8.77
C GLY A 537 -6.85 17.97 8.67
N GLY A 538 -5.74 18.31 9.35
CA GLY A 538 -4.55 17.47 9.39
C GLY A 538 -4.84 16.11 10.03
N LEU A 539 -4.38 15.03 9.42
CA LEU A 539 -4.58 13.67 9.93
C LEU A 539 -3.58 13.35 11.05
N ALA A 540 -4.06 12.61 12.05
CA ALA A 540 -3.21 12.01 13.07
C ALA A 540 -2.71 10.65 12.57
N GLN A 541 -1.50 10.60 12.02
CA GLN A 541 -0.93 9.43 11.35
C GLN A 541 0.41 8.99 11.98
N PRO A 542 0.74 7.68 11.90
CA PRO A 542 2.06 7.14 12.23
C PRO A 542 3.04 7.35 11.06
N ASP A 543 4.30 6.92 11.23
CA ASP A 543 5.36 7.15 10.23
C ASP A 543 5.17 6.31 8.94
N ARG A 544 4.47 5.18 9.05
CA ARG A 544 4.25 4.21 7.96
C ARG A 544 2.97 3.39 8.17
N PRO A 545 2.47 2.62 7.19
CA PRO A 545 1.37 1.69 7.42
C PRO A 545 1.72 0.53 8.36
N LEU A 546 0.66 -0.19 8.78
CA LEU A 546 0.72 -1.47 9.48
C LEU A 546 1.51 -2.52 8.70
N PHE A 547 2.49 -3.14 9.36
CA PHE A 547 3.23 -4.31 8.87
C PHE A 547 2.87 -5.53 9.71
N PRO A 548 2.63 -6.70 9.10
CA PRO A 548 2.31 -7.93 9.82
C PRO A 548 3.52 -8.48 10.59
N LEU A 549 3.25 -9.20 11.66
CA LEU A 549 4.19 -10.16 12.24
C LEU A 549 4.20 -11.40 11.35
N GLN A 550 5.40 -11.84 10.92
CA GLN A 550 5.55 -12.97 10.01
C GLN A 550 4.91 -14.24 10.58
N GLU A 551 5.00 -14.47 11.89
CA GLU A 551 4.41 -15.62 12.58
C GLU A 551 2.87 -15.61 12.67
N SER A 552 2.21 -14.57 12.18
CA SER A 552 0.74 -14.48 12.17
C SER A 552 0.13 -14.57 10.77
N LEU A 553 0.96 -14.79 9.75
CA LEU A 553 0.52 -14.75 8.35
C LEU A 553 -0.31 -15.97 7.93
N ASP A 554 -0.08 -17.12 8.57
CA ASP A 554 -0.79 -18.39 8.34
C ASP A 554 -1.83 -18.70 9.42
N GLU A 555 -2.11 -17.72 10.30
CA GLU A 555 -3.04 -17.85 11.43
C GLU A 555 -4.35 -17.07 11.16
N ASP A 556 -5.43 -17.48 11.83
CA ASP A 556 -6.72 -16.78 11.75
C ASP A 556 -6.70 -15.39 12.44
N VAL A 557 -5.73 -15.14 13.33
CA VAL A 557 -5.50 -13.82 13.93
C VAL A 557 -4.24 -13.19 13.35
N LEU A 558 -4.44 -12.28 12.40
CA LEU A 558 -3.39 -11.45 11.84
C LEU A 558 -2.99 -10.36 12.86
N VAL A 559 -1.71 -10.36 13.24
CA VAL A 559 -1.15 -9.34 14.13
C VAL A 559 -0.28 -8.41 13.31
N ALA A 560 -0.55 -7.11 13.38
CA ALA A 560 0.21 -6.11 12.65
C ALA A 560 0.50 -4.88 13.51
N TRP A 561 1.59 -4.19 13.20
CA TRP A 561 1.97 -2.98 13.92
C TRP A 561 2.62 -1.92 13.03
N THR A 562 2.48 -0.68 13.48
CA THR A 562 3.19 0.48 12.97
C THR A 562 3.69 1.33 14.14
N GLU A 563 4.43 2.38 13.86
CA GLU A 563 5.05 3.20 14.88
C GLU A 563 5.12 4.68 14.52
N THR A 564 5.27 5.48 15.57
CA THR A 564 5.87 6.81 15.49
C THR A 564 7.21 6.78 16.21
N ARG A 565 8.29 7.08 15.49
CA ARG A 565 9.67 7.03 15.97
C ARG A 565 10.22 8.44 16.12
N PHE A 566 10.46 8.85 17.36
CA PHE A 566 11.22 10.07 17.65
C PHE A 566 12.73 9.79 17.71
N THR A 567 13.12 8.72 18.38
CA THR A 567 14.47 8.12 18.36
C THR A 567 14.34 6.60 18.45
N ASP A 568 15.42 5.85 18.30
CA ASP A 568 15.43 4.38 18.35
C ASP A 568 14.88 3.86 19.69
N ASP A 569 15.19 4.58 20.78
CA ASP A 569 14.75 4.26 22.14
C ASP A 569 13.40 4.88 22.53
N LEU A 570 12.91 5.86 21.76
CA LEU A 570 11.66 6.59 22.02
C LEU A 570 10.72 6.44 20.83
N ARG A 571 9.95 5.35 20.85
CA ARG A 571 8.97 4.99 19.82
C ARG A 571 7.63 4.66 20.44
N TRP A 572 6.54 5.03 19.76
CA TRP A 572 5.17 4.63 20.09
C TRP A 572 4.77 3.54 19.11
N ILE A 573 4.49 2.33 19.59
CA ILE A 573 4.04 1.24 18.75
C ILE A 573 2.53 1.13 18.81
N TYR A 574 1.90 1.07 17.65
CA TYR A 574 0.47 0.87 17.48
C TYR A 574 0.27 -0.57 17.00
N LEU A 575 -0.12 -1.45 17.91
CA LEU A 575 -0.22 -2.90 17.69
C LEU A 575 -1.68 -3.31 17.61
N VAL A 576 -2.07 -3.98 16.53
CA VAL A 576 -3.44 -4.43 16.30
C VAL A 576 -3.46 -5.93 16.02
N ALA A 577 -4.38 -6.63 16.69
CA ALA A 577 -4.74 -8.00 16.37
C ALA A 577 -6.09 -8.00 15.67
N PHE A 578 -6.19 -8.61 14.50
CA PHE A 578 -7.40 -8.75 13.71
C PHE A 578 -7.73 -10.22 13.53
N ASN A 579 -8.96 -10.61 13.81
CA ASN A 579 -9.42 -11.93 13.39
C ASN A 579 -9.86 -11.88 11.92
N VAL A 580 -9.05 -12.47 11.05
CA VAL A 580 -9.28 -12.63 9.61
C VAL A 580 -9.86 -14.00 9.25
N GLY A 581 -10.05 -14.88 10.22
CA GLY A 581 -10.71 -16.18 10.09
C GLY A 581 -12.24 -16.12 10.13
N ASP A 582 -12.85 -17.31 10.10
CA ASP A 582 -14.31 -17.49 10.08
C ASP A 582 -14.92 -17.81 11.46
N LYS A 583 -14.07 -18.04 12.47
CA LYS A 583 -14.45 -18.42 13.83
C LYS A 583 -13.85 -17.49 14.87
N GLU A 584 -14.40 -17.54 16.07
CA GLU A 584 -13.78 -16.90 17.22
C GLU A 584 -12.45 -17.57 17.53
N GLU A 585 -11.38 -16.77 17.69
CA GLU A 585 -10.02 -17.27 17.83
C GLU A 585 -9.28 -16.56 18.96
N ALA A 586 -8.43 -17.30 19.68
CA ALA A 586 -7.61 -16.76 20.75
C ALA A 586 -6.30 -16.21 20.18
N TYR A 587 -5.73 -15.21 20.84
CA TYR A 587 -4.44 -14.67 20.45
C TYR A 587 -3.62 -14.25 21.66
N ARG A 588 -2.30 -14.28 21.49
CA ARG A 588 -1.32 -13.79 22.45
C ARG A 588 -0.10 -13.29 21.70
N VAL A 589 0.41 -12.12 22.08
CA VAL A 589 1.57 -11.49 21.43
C VAL A 589 2.66 -11.26 22.46
N ASP A 590 3.89 -11.69 22.14
CA ASP A 590 5.09 -11.34 22.90
C ASP A 590 5.60 -9.97 22.46
N THR A 591 5.25 -8.94 23.22
CA THR A 591 5.58 -7.55 22.88
C THR A 591 7.08 -7.25 22.97
N HIS A 592 7.89 -8.09 23.63
CA HIS A 592 9.34 -7.90 23.70
C HIS A 592 10.04 -8.16 22.36
N ARG A 593 9.42 -8.91 21.45
CA ARG A 593 9.91 -9.10 20.07
C ARG A 593 9.73 -7.85 19.21
N ILE A 594 8.74 -7.03 19.55
CA ILE A 594 8.41 -5.79 18.81
C ILE A 594 9.12 -4.60 19.44
N TYR A 595 9.18 -4.57 20.76
CA TYR A 595 9.77 -3.49 21.53
C TYR A 595 10.75 -4.03 22.56
N GLY A 596 12.03 -4.03 22.21
CA GLY A 596 13.10 -4.56 23.07
C GLY A 596 13.29 -3.80 24.38
N ASN A 597 12.89 -2.52 24.43
CA ASN A 597 12.98 -1.69 25.62
C ASN A 597 11.82 -1.96 26.60
N LYS A 598 11.99 -1.54 27.86
CA LYS A 598 10.93 -1.62 28.86
C LYS A 598 9.77 -0.70 28.48
N HIS A 599 8.54 -1.20 28.49
CA HIS A 599 7.38 -0.47 27.98
C HIS A 599 6.10 -0.79 28.78
N PHE A 600 5.11 0.08 28.67
CA PHE A 600 3.73 -0.18 29.09
C PHE A 600 2.86 -0.56 27.90
N ILE A 601 1.80 -1.31 28.19
CA ILE A 601 0.81 -1.77 27.21
C ILE A 601 -0.52 -1.10 27.57
N PHE A 602 -1.00 -0.22 26.71
CA PHE A 602 -2.30 0.43 26.87
C PHE A 602 -3.33 -0.25 25.96
N ASP A 603 -4.38 -0.82 26.54
CA ASP A 603 -5.55 -1.32 25.80
C ASP A 603 -6.43 -0.14 25.42
N TYR A 604 -6.53 0.14 24.11
CA TYR A 604 -7.25 1.29 23.59
C TYR A 604 -8.75 1.22 23.87
N PHE A 605 -9.37 0.06 23.62
CA PHE A 605 -10.80 -0.13 23.81
C PHE A 605 -11.15 -0.24 25.30
N GLY A 606 -10.28 -0.87 26.09
CA GLY A 606 -10.42 -0.95 27.55
C GLY A 606 -10.13 0.37 28.27
N GLY A 607 -9.36 1.27 27.67
CA GLY A 607 -8.97 2.56 28.23
C GLY A 607 -8.07 2.45 29.47
N GLN A 608 -7.25 1.41 29.56
CA GLN A 608 -6.45 1.07 30.74
C GLN A 608 -5.12 0.39 30.41
N LEU A 609 -4.19 0.36 31.36
CA LEU A 609 -2.98 -0.44 31.25
C LEU A 609 -3.29 -1.92 31.45
N VAL A 610 -2.62 -2.77 30.68
CA VAL A 610 -2.68 -4.22 30.79
C VAL A 610 -1.26 -4.79 30.92
N LYS A 611 -1.15 -6.02 31.42
CA LYS A 611 0.15 -6.69 31.61
C LYS A 611 0.63 -7.46 30.38
N GLU A 612 -0.30 -7.83 29.51
CA GLU A 612 -0.04 -8.64 28.33
C GLU A 612 -1.01 -8.30 27.21
N VAL A 613 -0.58 -8.57 25.98
CA VAL A 613 -1.44 -8.53 24.78
C VAL A 613 -1.96 -9.94 24.56
N ALA A 614 -3.19 -10.18 24.98
CA ALA A 614 -3.88 -11.46 24.79
C ALA A 614 -5.40 -11.27 24.85
N GLY A 615 -6.12 -12.20 24.22
CA GLY A 615 -7.57 -12.23 24.31
C GLY A 615 -8.20 -13.23 23.36
N ILE A 616 -9.49 -13.05 23.13
CA ILE A 616 -10.29 -13.82 22.17
C ILE A 616 -11.01 -12.81 21.27
N LEU A 617 -11.00 -13.04 19.97
CA LEU A 617 -11.58 -12.17 18.95
C LEU A 617 -12.65 -12.92 18.16
N PRO A 618 -13.88 -12.39 18.04
CA PRO A 618 -14.83 -12.84 17.03
C PRO A 618 -14.33 -12.53 15.61
N PRO A 619 -14.87 -13.21 14.58
CA PRO A 619 -14.55 -12.93 13.18
C PRO A 619 -14.67 -11.45 12.83
N ALA A 620 -13.73 -10.94 12.03
CA ALA A 620 -13.63 -9.54 11.59
C ALA A 620 -13.42 -8.50 12.70
N ARG A 621 -13.31 -8.87 13.98
CA ARG A 621 -13.09 -7.92 15.07
C ARG A 621 -11.60 -7.71 15.36
N ALA A 622 -11.29 -6.54 15.92
CA ALA A 622 -9.95 -6.16 16.29
C ALA A 622 -9.79 -5.88 17.80
N ARG A 623 -8.54 -5.97 18.26
CA ARG A 623 -8.06 -5.37 19.51
C ARG A 623 -6.86 -4.50 19.20
N TYR A 624 -6.82 -3.33 19.82
CA TYR A 624 -5.83 -2.29 19.54
C TYR A 624 -5.11 -1.91 20.83
N TYR A 625 -3.78 -1.99 20.78
CA TYR A 625 -2.88 -1.71 21.87
C TYR A 625 -1.85 -0.65 21.48
N ILE A 626 -1.43 0.15 22.44
CA ILE A 626 -0.35 1.12 22.26
C ILE A 626 0.78 0.74 23.22
N LEU A 627 1.96 0.43 22.66
CA LEU A 627 3.17 0.21 23.44
C LEU A 627 3.93 1.52 23.54
N VAL A 628 4.22 1.93 24.78
CA VAL A 628 4.87 3.20 25.07
C VAL A 628 6.04 3.00 26.04
N PRO A 629 7.18 3.68 25.84
CA PRO A 629 8.39 3.41 26.61
C PRO A 629 8.19 3.77 28.08
N GLU A 630 8.64 2.90 28.98
CA GLU A 630 8.67 3.19 30.41
C GLU A 630 9.93 4.01 30.73
N ILE A 631 9.72 5.24 31.18
CA ILE A 631 10.79 6.18 31.51
C ILE A 631 10.66 6.53 32.99
N SER A 632 11.55 5.99 33.82
CA SER A 632 11.58 6.24 35.28
C SER A 632 10.22 5.98 35.97
N GLY A 633 9.49 4.96 35.53
CA GLY A 633 8.19 4.55 36.10
C GLY A 633 6.96 5.31 35.58
N ILE A 634 7.13 6.21 34.62
CA ILE A 634 6.06 6.90 33.90
C ILE A 634 6.21 6.69 32.39
N SER A 635 5.13 6.82 31.62
CA SER A 635 5.16 6.74 30.17
C SER A 635 4.22 7.77 29.55
N PHE A 636 4.71 8.53 28.58
CA PHE A 636 3.90 9.52 27.88
C PHE A 636 3.11 8.84 26.77
N LEU A 637 1.80 8.64 26.98
CA LEU A 637 0.93 8.00 25.99
C LEU A 637 0.67 8.94 24.81
N GLY A 638 0.49 10.23 25.07
CA GLY A 638 0.20 11.25 24.06
C GLY A 638 -1.24 11.73 24.06
N LEU A 639 -1.77 12.06 22.89
CA LEU A 639 -3.14 12.50 22.66
C LEU A 639 -4.13 11.36 22.86
N LYS A 640 -4.86 11.37 23.99
CA LYS A 640 -5.85 10.34 24.32
C LYS A 640 -7.04 10.34 23.35
N ASP A 641 -7.26 11.45 22.69
CA ASP A 641 -8.39 11.68 21.81
C ASP A 641 -8.07 11.49 20.32
N LYS A 642 -6.97 10.81 20.01
CA LYS A 642 -6.62 10.40 18.65
C LYS A 642 -6.47 8.88 18.58
N PHE A 643 -6.75 8.31 17.42
CA PHE A 643 -6.44 6.90 17.16
C PHE A 643 -4.93 6.66 17.20
N VAL A 644 -4.15 7.59 16.63
CA VAL A 644 -2.70 7.64 16.73
C VAL A 644 -2.33 8.60 17.86
N ALA A 645 -1.99 8.04 19.02
CA ALA A 645 -1.78 8.84 20.23
C ALA A 645 -0.59 9.81 20.13
N MET A 646 0.43 9.47 19.34
CA MET A 646 1.55 10.36 19.04
C MET A 646 1.75 10.47 17.53
N PRO A 647 1.09 11.40 16.84
CA PRO A 647 1.27 11.57 15.40
C PRO A 647 2.70 11.99 15.05
N THR A 648 3.21 11.55 13.89
CA THR A 648 4.58 11.79 13.41
C THR A 648 5.03 13.25 13.52
N THR A 649 4.14 14.19 13.17
CA THR A 649 4.45 15.63 13.14
C THR A 649 4.19 16.34 14.47
N ALA A 650 3.63 15.65 15.47
CA ALA A 650 3.19 16.29 16.71
C ALA A 650 4.33 16.54 17.69
N LEU A 651 5.28 15.59 17.86
CA LEU A 651 6.35 15.69 18.87
C LEU A 651 7.62 16.30 18.27
N THR A 652 8.06 17.44 18.82
CA THR A 652 9.20 18.20 18.27
C THR A 652 10.42 18.26 19.20
N ASP A 653 10.23 18.01 20.49
CA ASP A 653 11.32 17.86 21.47
C ASP A 653 10.82 17.03 22.65
N PHE A 654 11.69 16.18 23.19
CA PHE A 654 11.36 15.31 24.30
C PHE A 654 12.58 15.15 25.21
N GLN A 655 12.45 15.60 26.45
CA GLN A 655 13.54 15.58 27.43
C GLN A 655 13.17 14.72 28.62
N ILE A 656 14.13 13.87 29.01
CA ILE A 656 13.99 12.94 30.12
C ILE A 656 14.93 13.37 31.25
N ASN A 657 14.35 13.67 32.40
CA ASN A 657 15.05 13.87 33.66
C ASN A 657 14.68 12.74 34.63
N LYS A 658 15.50 12.53 35.67
CA LYS A 658 15.35 11.41 36.63
C LYS A 658 13.95 11.23 37.22
N HIS A 659 13.16 12.30 37.32
CA HIS A 659 11.81 12.28 37.88
C HIS A 659 10.80 13.07 37.05
N GLU A 660 11.16 13.51 35.84
CA GLU A 660 10.33 14.41 35.03
C GLU A 660 10.51 14.13 33.54
N ILE A 661 9.41 14.17 32.79
CA ILE A 661 9.41 14.21 31.33
C ILE A 661 8.96 15.59 30.90
N ARG A 662 9.65 16.17 29.92
CA ARG A 662 9.20 17.37 29.20
C ARG A 662 8.92 16.99 27.76
N ALA A 663 7.67 17.18 27.32
CA ALA A 663 7.27 16.99 25.93
C ALA A 663 6.95 18.35 25.30
N THR A 664 7.47 18.59 24.09
CA THR A 664 7.18 19.78 23.29
C THR A 664 6.44 19.37 22.03
N LEU A 665 5.23 19.88 21.89
CA LEU A 665 4.31 19.51 20.82
C LEU A 665 4.11 20.69 19.85
N SER A 666 3.87 20.37 18.58
CA SER A 666 3.45 21.29 17.54
C SER A 666 2.04 20.91 17.08
N LEU A 667 1.02 21.64 17.56
CA LEU A 667 -0.39 21.34 17.30
C LEU A 667 -1.17 22.65 17.05
N PRO A 668 -2.34 22.60 16.40
CA PRO A 668 -3.13 23.80 16.12
C PRO A 668 -3.40 24.68 17.35
N ARG A 669 -3.07 25.97 17.23
CA ARG A 669 -3.28 26.95 18.30
C ARG A 669 -4.76 27.04 18.69
N GLY A 670 -5.02 27.18 19.99
CA GLY A 670 -6.35 27.35 20.56
C GLY A 670 -7.10 26.03 20.79
N GLY A 671 -6.59 24.91 20.27
CA GLY A 671 -7.09 23.58 20.58
C GLY A 671 -6.90 23.20 22.05
N VAL A 672 -7.77 22.33 22.54
CA VAL A 672 -7.66 21.71 23.87
C VAL A 672 -7.34 20.23 23.67
N TYR A 673 -6.19 19.81 24.17
CA TYR A 673 -5.61 18.49 23.94
C TYR A 673 -5.56 17.68 25.24
N PRO A 674 -6.21 16.51 25.31
CA PRO A 674 -6.13 15.60 26.45
C PRO A 674 -4.85 14.75 26.37
N LEU A 675 -3.79 15.25 26.98
CA LEU A 675 -2.48 14.59 27.02
C LEU A 675 -2.43 13.57 28.17
N ALA A 676 -2.24 12.32 27.80
CA ALA A 676 -2.24 11.18 28.70
C ALA A 676 -0.82 10.75 29.09
N VAL A 677 -0.66 10.44 30.37
CA VAL A 677 0.53 9.81 30.96
C VAL A 677 0.08 8.57 31.72
N CYS A 678 0.71 7.45 31.41
CA CYS A 678 0.57 6.19 32.12
C CYS A 678 1.61 6.13 33.25
N SER A 679 1.20 5.75 34.45
CA SER A 679 2.07 5.76 35.63
C SER A 679 1.54 4.80 36.70
N TRP A 680 2.43 3.97 37.26
CA TRP A 680 2.12 3.19 38.47
C TRP A 680 2.15 4.03 39.76
N ILE A 681 2.45 5.33 39.64
CA ILE A 681 2.50 6.30 40.73
C ILE A 681 1.18 7.10 40.74
N ASN A 682 0.53 7.15 41.91
CA ASN A 682 -0.77 7.80 42.10
C ASN A 682 -0.77 9.34 42.00
N GLN A 683 0.39 9.99 42.08
CA GLN A 683 0.49 11.46 42.03
C GLN A 683 1.53 11.90 41.01
N LEU A 684 1.04 12.44 39.89
CA LEU A 684 1.82 13.11 38.87
C LEU A 684 1.61 14.62 39.00
N GLU A 685 2.71 15.38 38.99
CA GLU A 685 2.67 16.83 38.91
C GLU A 685 2.72 17.24 37.44
N VAL A 686 1.72 18.00 36.97
CA VAL A 686 1.67 18.52 35.60
C VAL A 686 1.89 20.02 35.64
N LYS A 687 2.91 20.51 34.92
CA LYS A 687 3.22 21.94 34.84
C LYS A 687 3.27 22.39 33.38
N PRO A 688 2.53 23.44 32.98
CA PRO A 688 2.82 24.10 31.73
C PRO A 688 4.22 24.72 31.81
N ASP A 689 4.95 24.72 30.71
CA ASP A 689 6.28 25.32 30.63
C ASP A 689 6.28 26.54 29.71
N ASP A 690 5.89 26.35 28.44
CA ASP A 690 5.75 27.42 27.45
C ASP A 690 4.57 27.14 26.51
N GLY A 691 3.88 28.18 26.05
CA GLY A 691 2.81 28.07 25.06
C GLY A 691 1.60 27.23 25.47
N ALA A 692 1.45 26.85 26.75
CA ALA A 692 0.42 25.93 27.24
C ALA A 692 -0.31 26.47 28.47
N GLU A 693 -1.61 26.19 28.55
CA GLU A 693 -2.44 26.39 29.74
C GLU A 693 -3.06 25.05 30.16
N VAL A 694 -2.76 24.57 31.37
CA VAL A 694 -3.35 23.35 31.92
C VAL A 694 -4.71 23.69 32.54
N LEU A 695 -5.79 23.23 31.92
CA LEU A 695 -7.16 23.54 32.34
C LEU A 695 -7.62 22.63 33.49
N LYS A 696 -7.31 21.34 33.39
CA LYS A 696 -7.60 20.34 34.42
C LYS A 696 -6.69 19.13 34.26
N VAL A 697 -6.48 18.41 35.37
CA VAL A 697 -5.82 17.10 35.38
C VAL A 697 -6.77 16.11 36.00
N GLU A 698 -7.09 15.06 35.26
CA GLU A 698 -7.92 13.96 35.72
C GLU A 698 -7.05 12.72 35.95
N HIS A 699 -7.39 11.95 36.98
CA HIS A 699 -6.67 10.73 37.31
C HIS A 699 -7.67 9.59 37.48
N ARG A 700 -7.45 8.50 36.75
CA ARG A 700 -8.25 7.27 36.84
C ARG A 700 -7.31 6.07 36.73
N ASN A 701 -7.22 5.27 37.79
CA ASN A 701 -6.32 4.11 37.89
C ASN A 701 -4.87 4.51 37.58
N ASP A 702 -4.26 3.91 36.57
CA ASP A 702 -2.86 4.17 36.17
C ASP A 702 -2.73 5.25 35.07
N LEU A 703 -3.82 5.99 34.78
CA LEU A 703 -3.88 6.99 33.71
C LEU A 703 -4.13 8.39 34.27
N HIS A 704 -3.22 9.31 33.97
CA HIS A 704 -3.33 10.75 34.22
C HIS A 704 -3.60 11.46 32.89
N VAL A 705 -4.64 12.29 32.83
CA VAL A 705 -5.00 13.06 31.63
C VAL A 705 -4.98 14.54 31.95
N ALA A 706 -4.03 15.26 31.37
CA ALA A 706 -3.96 16.71 31.42
C ALA A 706 -4.71 17.28 30.21
N TRP A 707 -5.70 18.13 30.47
CA TRP A 707 -6.42 18.86 29.43
C TRP A 707 -5.73 20.21 29.21
N VAL A 708 -5.10 20.36 28.06
CA VAL A 708 -4.13 21.43 27.82
C VAL A 708 -4.58 22.26 26.63
N LYS A 709 -4.77 23.55 26.88
CA LYS A 709 -5.03 24.51 25.82
C LYS A 709 -3.72 25.03 25.26
N ALA A 710 -3.53 24.87 23.95
CA ALA A 710 -2.38 25.42 23.24
C ALA A 710 -2.56 26.94 23.05
N THR A 711 -1.75 27.75 23.72
CA THR A 711 -1.77 29.23 23.56
C THR A 711 -0.89 29.69 22.40
N GLN A 712 0.04 28.83 21.96
CA GLN A 712 0.88 28.94 20.76
C GLN A 712 0.80 27.62 19.94
N GLU A 713 1.25 27.61 18.70
CA GLU A 713 1.31 26.38 17.88
C GLU A 713 2.31 25.37 18.45
N LYS A 714 3.47 25.86 18.93
CA LYS A 714 4.44 25.06 19.65
C LYS A 714 4.31 25.31 21.14
N PHE A 715 4.17 24.25 21.93
CA PHE A 715 4.04 24.36 23.38
C PHE A 715 4.70 23.19 24.11
N SER A 716 5.09 23.42 25.37
CA SER A 716 5.79 22.44 26.20
C SER A 716 5.08 22.20 27.53
N ILE A 717 5.10 20.94 27.96
CA ILE A 717 4.51 20.50 29.23
C ILE A 717 5.45 19.56 29.95
N ARG A 718 5.50 19.68 31.27
CA ARG A 718 6.28 18.82 32.15
C ARG A 718 5.37 17.92 32.98
N PHE A 719 5.77 16.66 33.09
CA PHE A 719 5.14 15.63 33.88
C PHE A 719 6.16 15.07 34.87
N GLY A 720 6.00 15.39 36.15
CA GLY A 720 6.93 15.02 37.23
C GLY A 720 6.33 14.01 38.20
N SER A 721 7.10 13.02 38.64
CA SER A 721 6.74 12.22 39.82
C SER A 721 7.15 12.99 41.08
N LYS A 722 6.24 13.13 42.04
CA LYS A 722 6.63 13.65 43.36
C LYS A 722 7.56 12.63 44.00
N ALA A 723 8.84 12.98 44.12
CA ALA A 723 9.77 12.20 44.93
C ALA A 723 9.15 11.99 46.31
N ARG A 724 9.10 10.73 46.79
CA ARG A 724 8.91 10.47 48.22
C ARG A 724 9.96 11.32 48.93
N ARG A 725 9.56 12.45 49.54
CA ARG A 725 10.40 13.12 50.54
C ARG A 725 10.72 12.03 51.55
N LYS A 726 11.96 11.54 51.57
CA LYS A 726 12.44 10.63 52.61
C LYS A 726 12.08 11.31 53.94
N ARG A 727 11.18 10.67 54.69
CA ARG A 727 11.02 10.96 56.11
C ARG A 727 12.16 10.31 56.85
#